data_AF-E7RUH7-F1
#
_entry.id   AF-E7RUH7-F1
#
_cell.length_a   1.000
_cell.length_b   1.000
_cell.length_c   1.000
_cell.angle_alpha   90.00
_cell.angle_beta   90.00
_cell.angle_gamma   90.00
#
_symmetry.space_group_name_H-M   'P 1'
#
loop_
_entity.id
_entity.type
_entity.pdbx_description
1 polymer ?
#
loop_
_entity_poly.entity_id
_entity_poly.type
_entity_poly.pdbx_seq_one_letter_code
_entity_poly.pdbx_strand_id
1 'polypeptide(L)'
;MKAMLLAAGRGERMRPLTDRTPKPLLVAGGKPLIVWHLEKLAAAGITEVIINHAWLGEQIPAALGDGSAYGVHITYSAEGEALETAGGIARALPLLTQGEPDNAPFAVISSDAWSDLDYARLTEVAQRLAAGEGDCWCLMVDNPGHHRGGDFALDNGHLKPAGTAHKASAGNNTQTATNPEEADTLTYAGIGVFTPAMFRDIADGTRAPLRPWLERSITAGRALGDHHRGRWFDIGTPARLKDLDRLLTAPAHDGLTVRIDGTGPVALATALWLVRAGIPPACIALPLDRPATSILPKDAPRRAIALSEGSRQILARLITLPASGRIDSVEIVQAGTDGHTRIDREDFPLPALGWVVVWEDLIAQLHQAAEKLPFARPDDPAFADPALVIHAGGMPPAQSRDDTDFDTHDSGQAGLLLEVAVTGTADTAFECFRPGGPLALLPAPALPDGPRYTVVWSDAAEASRRRAALPADALGQELREALRAALGPRHWGRHAGHFGPLRVCTPAVAVPLPRVRRRQTTTSGQVWIGNAAQMLHPVAGQGLNLGLRDAFVLARELGDAVFDTGLPGPHARVARALEAHARARLTDRWLTIHGTDLLSTAFSWPAARTLPPMLLNAMHVARPLRLPLARALVFGHR
;
A
#
# COMPACT_ATOMS: atom_id res chain seq x y z
N MET A 1 -25.74 -18.74 17.05
CA MET A 1 -25.82 -18.68 15.58
C MET A 1 -25.31 -19.98 15.01
N LYS A 2 -25.91 -20.45 13.91
CA LYS A 2 -25.49 -21.65 13.17
C LYS A 2 -24.77 -21.29 11.88
N ALA A 3 -24.10 -22.26 11.26
CA ALA A 3 -23.47 -22.11 9.95
C ALA A 3 -23.90 -23.23 8.98
N MET A 4 -23.95 -22.91 7.69
CA MET A 4 -24.13 -23.86 6.60
C MET A 4 -22.88 -23.92 5.73
N LEU A 5 -22.36 -25.11 5.46
CA LEU A 5 -21.31 -25.33 4.46
C LEU A 5 -21.94 -25.91 3.18
N LEU A 6 -21.73 -25.23 2.05
CA LEU A 6 -22.28 -25.63 0.76
C LEU A 6 -21.40 -26.72 0.13
N ALA A 7 -21.91 -27.95 0.04
CA ALA A 7 -21.16 -29.14 -0.39
C ALA A 7 -21.89 -30.02 -1.42
N ALA A 8 -23.05 -29.59 -1.93
CA ALA A 8 -23.84 -30.36 -2.90
C ALA A 8 -23.33 -30.33 -4.36
N GLY A 9 -22.38 -29.45 -4.69
CA GLY A 9 -21.92 -29.23 -6.06
C GLY A 9 -21.14 -30.41 -6.66
N ARG A 10 -21.40 -30.72 -7.94
CA ARG A 10 -20.67 -31.76 -8.69
C ARG A 10 -19.19 -31.43 -8.92
N GLY A 11 -18.86 -30.15 -9.09
CA GLY A 11 -17.50 -29.72 -9.41
C GLY A 11 -17.03 -30.19 -10.78
N GLU A 12 -17.81 -29.97 -11.85
CA GLU A 12 -17.50 -30.49 -13.20
C GLU A 12 -16.15 -30.01 -13.76
N ARG A 13 -15.74 -28.80 -13.41
CA ARG A 13 -14.45 -28.21 -13.78
C ARG A 13 -13.25 -28.83 -13.03
N MET A 14 -13.49 -29.67 -12.02
CA MET A 14 -12.49 -30.37 -11.20
C MET A 14 -12.22 -31.82 -11.67
N ARG A 15 -12.87 -32.27 -12.74
CA ARG A 15 -12.66 -33.62 -13.27
C ARG A 15 -11.19 -33.82 -13.72
N PRO A 16 -10.62 -35.02 -13.57
CA PRO A 16 -11.27 -36.27 -13.13
C PRO A 16 -11.35 -36.44 -11.60
N LEU A 17 -10.82 -35.51 -10.79
CA LEU A 17 -10.75 -35.67 -9.32
C LEU A 17 -12.14 -35.86 -8.71
N THR A 18 -13.12 -35.09 -9.21
CA THR A 18 -14.51 -35.12 -8.73
C THR A 18 -15.36 -36.28 -9.26
N ASP A 19 -14.82 -37.12 -10.15
CA ASP A 19 -15.53 -38.33 -10.60
C ASP A 19 -15.57 -39.41 -9.51
N ARG A 20 -14.67 -39.34 -8.51
CA ARG A 20 -14.54 -40.34 -7.44
C ARG A 20 -14.62 -39.77 -6.03
N THR A 21 -14.38 -38.47 -5.86
CA THR A 21 -14.32 -37.79 -4.56
C THR A 21 -15.17 -36.52 -4.61
N PRO A 22 -16.12 -36.29 -3.69
CA PRO A 22 -16.80 -35.00 -3.59
C PRO A 22 -15.80 -33.85 -3.54
N LYS A 23 -16.07 -32.76 -4.26
CA LYS A 23 -15.20 -31.57 -4.27
C LYS A 23 -14.79 -31.09 -2.86
N PRO A 24 -15.69 -31.03 -1.86
CA PRO A 24 -15.36 -30.60 -0.50
C PRO A 24 -14.36 -31.51 0.22
N LEU A 25 -14.25 -32.77 -0.21
CA LEU A 25 -13.34 -33.77 0.36
C LEU A 25 -11.98 -33.82 -0.37
N LEU A 26 -11.78 -33.03 -1.42
CA LEU A 26 -10.46 -32.87 -2.03
C LEU A 26 -9.51 -32.23 -1.02
N VAL A 27 -8.24 -32.65 -1.06
CA VAL A 27 -7.25 -32.29 -0.05
C VAL A 27 -6.39 -31.12 -0.53
N ALA A 28 -6.18 -30.15 0.37
CA ALA A 28 -5.20 -29.08 0.22
C ALA A 28 -4.56 -28.79 1.59
N GLY A 29 -3.24 -28.67 1.66
CA GLY A 29 -2.56 -28.40 2.94
C GLY A 29 -2.64 -29.55 3.93
N GLY A 30 -2.69 -30.79 3.42
CA GLY A 30 -2.77 -32.00 4.24
C GLY A 30 -4.15 -32.32 4.82
N LYS A 31 -5.20 -31.52 4.55
CA LYS A 31 -6.57 -31.80 5.00
C LYS A 31 -7.63 -31.52 3.92
N PRO A 32 -8.82 -32.13 4.01
CA PRO A 32 -9.93 -31.82 3.10
C PRO A 32 -10.32 -30.33 3.12
N LEU A 33 -10.72 -29.78 1.97
CA LEU A 33 -11.13 -28.36 1.83
C LEU A 33 -12.17 -27.95 2.89
N ILE A 34 -13.19 -28.79 3.09
CA ILE A 34 -14.26 -28.52 4.05
C ILE A 34 -13.77 -28.45 5.51
N VAL A 35 -12.70 -29.18 5.85
CA VAL A 35 -12.14 -29.22 7.22
C VAL A 35 -11.52 -27.88 7.62
N TRP A 36 -10.94 -27.14 6.66
CA TRP A 36 -10.46 -25.77 6.92
C TRP A 36 -11.57 -24.85 7.45
N HIS A 37 -12.81 -25.05 7.01
CA HIS A 37 -13.95 -24.27 7.49
C HIS A 37 -14.44 -24.74 8.84
N LEU A 38 -14.51 -26.05 9.06
CA LEU A 38 -14.95 -26.63 10.34
C LEU A 38 -14.07 -26.14 11.50
N GLU A 39 -12.76 -26.17 11.33
CA GLU A 39 -11.81 -25.69 12.35
C GLU A 39 -11.95 -24.18 12.59
N LYS A 40 -12.12 -23.37 11.55
CA LYS A 40 -12.32 -21.92 11.68
C LYS A 40 -13.64 -21.58 12.38
N LEU A 41 -14.71 -22.33 12.09
CA LEU A 41 -15.99 -22.18 12.76
C LEU A 41 -15.88 -22.55 14.24
N ALA A 42 -15.23 -23.68 14.56
CA ALA A 42 -14.97 -24.08 15.95
C ALA A 42 -14.17 -23.03 16.71
N ALA A 43 -13.10 -22.49 16.10
CA ALA A 43 -12.27 -21.44 16.69
C ALA A 43 -13.05 -20.13 16.95
N ALA A 44 -14.05 -19.83 16.10
CA ALA A 44 -14.95 -18.69 16.28
C ALA A 44 -16.12 -18.96 17.25
N GLY A 45 -16.19 -20.16 17.84
CA GLY A 45 -17.28 -20.57 18.73
C GLY A 45 -18.59 -20.92 18.02
N ILE A 46 -18.58 -21.09 16.70
CA ILE A 46 -19.76 -21.51 15.91
C ILE A 46 -19.72 -23.03 15.79
N THR A 47 -20.44 -23.71 16.69
CA THR A 47 -20.36 -25.17 16.82
C THR A 47 -21.47 -25.93 16.11
N GLU A 48 -22.59 -25.29 15.75
CA GLU A 48 -23.71 -25.94 15.06
C GLU A 48 -23.58 -25.75 13.54
N VAL A 49 -23.26 -26.83 12.82
CA VAL A 49 -22.93 -26.80 11.38
C VAL A 49 -23.88 -27.69 10.58
N ILE A 50 -24.49 -27.12 9.54
CA ILE A 50 -25.31 -27.84 8.57
C ILE A 50 -24.50 -28.02 7.29
N ILE A 51 -24.47 -29.23 6.73
CA ILE A 51 -23.76 -29.52 5.46
C ILE A 51 -24.75 -30.10 4.46
N ASN A 52 -25.01 -29.40 3.36
CA ASN A 52 -25.82 -29.96 2.27
C ASN A 52 -24.99 -30.86 1.34
N HIS A 53 -25.60 -31.89 0.78
CA HIS A 53 -24.91 -32.79 -0.15
C HIS A 53 -25.84 -33.37 -1.22
N ALA A 54 -25.25 -33.68 -2.38
CA ALA A 54 -25.92 -34.35 -3.50
C ALA A 54 -24.95 -35.30 -4.22
N TRP A 55 -24.07 -34.79 -5.08
CA TRP A 55 -23.11 -35.61 -5.82
C TRP A 55 -22.12 -36.34 -4.90
N LEU A 56 -22.10 -37.68 -4.97
CA LEU A 56 -21.31 -38.54 -4.08
C LEU A 56 -21.54 -38.25 -2.59
N GLY A 57 -22.74 -37.77 -2.24
CA GLY A 57 -23.03 -37.16 -0.95
C GLY A 57 -22.75 -38.05 0.26
N GLU A 58 -23.00 -39.36 0.16
CA GLU A 58 -22.76 -40.34 1.24
C GLU A 58 -21.30 -40.40 1.71
N GLN A 59 -20.33 -40.00 0.87
CA GLN A 59 -18.93 -39.95 1.28
C GLN A 59 -18.66 -38.83 2.30
N ILE A 60 -19.49 -37.78 2.34
CA ILE A 60 -19.30 -36.64 3.24
C ILE A 60 -19.62 -37.01 4.69
N PRO A 61 -20.80 -37.58 5.02
CA PRO A 61 -21.05 -38.13 6.36
C PRO A 61 -20.04 -39.21 6.76
N ALA A 62 -19.68 -40.09 5.82
CA ALA A 62 -18.71 -41.15 6.09
C ALA A 62 -17.31 -40.62 6.47
N ALA A 63 -16.88 -39.49 5.89
CA ALA A 63 -15.58 -38.89 6.15
C ALA A 63 -15.56 -37.95 7.37
N LEU A 64 -16.67 -37.26 7.67
CA LEU A 64 -16.70 -36.20 8.69
C LEU A 64 -17.39 -36.63 10.00
N GLY A 65 -18.19 -37.70 9.99
CA GLY A 65 -18.89 -38.20 11.17
C GLY A 65 -19.92 -37.20 11.72
N ASP A 66 -20.00 -37.06 13.04
CA ASP A 66 -20.87 -36.08 13.70
C ASP A 66 -20.21 -34.70 13.90
N GLY A 67 -18.96 -34.53 13.43
CA GLY A 67 -18.17 -33.31 13.59
C GLY A 67 -17.37 -33.21 14.88
N SER A 68 -17.54 -34.13 15.83
CA SER A 68 -16.89 -34.07 17.15
C SER A 68 -15.36 -33.99 17.08
N ALA A 69 -14.74 -34.65 16.09
CA ALA A 69 -13.31 -34.58 15.81
C ALA A 69 -12.79 -33.16 15.48
N TYR A 70 -13.68 -32.26 15.06
CA TYR A 70 -13.36 -30.89 14.65
C TYR A 70 -13.90 -29.84 15.63
N GLY A 71 -14.47 -30.26 16.77
CA GLY A 71 -15.02 -29.34 17.78
C GLY A 71 -16.38 -28.72 17.40
N VAL A 72 -17.13 -29.37 16.51
CA VAL A 72 -18.47 -28.92 16.06
C VAL A 72 -19.47 -30.09 16.09
N HIS A 73 -20.76 -29.78 15.95
CA HIS A 73 -21.85 -30.72 15.72
C HIS A 73 -22.37 -30.56 14.28
N ILE A 74 -22.29 -31.62 13.49
CA ILE A 74 -22.69 -31.62 12.08
C ILE A 74 -24.06 -32.28 11.90
N THR A 75 -24.98 -31.56 11.25
CA THR A 75 -26.23 -32.10 10.70
C THR A 75 -26.18 -32.09 9.17
N TYR A 76 -26.58 -33.19 8.53
CA TYR A 76 -26.55 -33.34 7.07
C TYR A 76 -27.90 -33.04 6.43
N SER A 77 -27.87 -32.30 5.31
CA SER A 77 -29.05 -31.95 4.51
C SER A 77 -28.92 -32.56 3.11
N ALA A 78 -29.45 -33.77 2.92
CA ALA A 78 -29.42 -34.45 1.63
C ALA A 78 -30.38 -33.80 0.62
N GLU A 79 -29.90 -33.46 -0.58
CA GLU A 79 -30.72 -32.82 -1.62
C GLU A 79 -31.23 -33.78 -2.70
N GLY A 80 -30.62 -34.96 -2.84
CA GLY A 80 -30.86 -35.88 -3.97
C GLY A 80 -30.21 -35.38 -5.26
N GLU A 81 -30.71 -34.26 -5.80
CA GLU A 81 -30.11 -33.50 -6.89
C GLU A 81 -29.65 -32.12 -6.40
N ALA A 82 -28.64 -31.53 -7.06
CA ALA A 82 -28.12 -30.23 -6.64
C ALA A 82 -29.12 -29.09 -6.90
N LEU A 83 -29.60 -28.46 -5.83
CA LEU A 83 -30.65 -27.42 -5.86
C LEU A 83 -30.12 -25.99 -6.09
N GLU A 84 -28.84 -25.85 -6.44
CA GLU A 84 -28.12 -24.57 -6.40
C GLU A 84 -28.12 -23.94 -4.99
N THR A 85 -27.46 -22.80 -4.83
CA THR A 85 -27.16 -22.26 -3.50
C THR A 85 -28.41 -21.86 -2.71
N ALA A 86 -29.33 -21.09 -3.30
CA ALA A 86 -30.51 -20.63 -2.56
C ALA A 86 -31.52 -21.77 -2.34
N GLY A 87 -31.64 -22.69 -3.30
CA GLY A 87 -32.48 -23.89 -3.14
C GLY A 87 -31.98 -24.80 -2.02
N GLY A 88 -30.66 -25.02 -1.94
CA GLY A 88 -30.06 -25.78 -0.84
C GLY A 88 -30.25 -25.13 0.53
N ILE A 89 -30.11 -23.81 0.61
CA ILE A 89 -30.40 -23.05 1.85
C ILE A 89 -31.87 -23.20 2.24
N ALA A 90 -32.80 -23.09 1.29
CA ALA A 90 -34.23 -23.23 1.55
C ALA A 90 -34.59 -24.61 2.11
N ARG A 91 -34.02 -25.69 1.53
CA ARG A 91 -34.18 -27.06 2.04
C ARG A 91 -33.62 -27.22 3.46
N ALA A 92 -32.47 -26.62 3.75
CA ALA A 92 -31.84 -26.66 5.07
C ALA A 92 -32.46 -25.69 6.10
N LEU A 93 -33.35 -24.79 5.69
CA LEU A 93 -33.85 -23.70 6.51
C LEU A 93 -34.51 -24.16 7.83
N PRO A 94 -35.28 -25.26 7.88
CA PRO A 94 -35.81 -25.78 9.14
C PRO A 94 -34.71 -26.17 10.13
N LEU A 95 -33.59 -26.75 9.66
CA LEU A 95 -32.45 -27.13 10.49
C LEU A 95 -31.67 -25.91 10.99
N LEU A 96 -31.53 -24.91 10.12
CA LEU A 96 -30.84 -23.65 10.42
C LEU A 96 -31.58 -22.79 11.45
N THR A 97 -32.91 -22.91 11.52
CA THR A 97 -33.77 -22.10 12.39
C THR A 97 -34.24 -22.84 13.64
N GLN A 98 -34.11 -24.17 13.69
CA GLN A 98 -34.54 -24.97 14.84
C GLN A 98 -33.82 -24.53 16.13
N GLY A 99 -34.61 -24.12 17.13
CA GLY A 99 -34.10 -23.71 18.45
C GLY A 99 -33.48 -22.32 18.50
N GLU A 100 -33.50 -21.58 17.39
CA GLU A 100 -33.00 -20.20 17.32
C GLU A 100 -34.17 -19.20 17.41
N PRO A 101 -33.93 -17.94 17.79
CA PRO A 101 -34.92 -16.87 17.73
C PRO A 101 -35.52 -16.71 16.32
N ASP A 102 -36.73 -16.16 16.23
CA ASP A 102 -37.34 -15.88 14.92
C ASP A 102 -36.43 -14.95 14.11
N ASN A 103 -36.18 -15.35 12.86
CA ASN A 103 -35.31 -14.67 11.92
C ASN A 103 -33.83 -14.52 12.37
N ALA A 104 -33.33 -15.37 13.27
CA ALA A 104 -31.93 -15.41 13.66
C ALA A 104 -30.99 -15.64 12.45
N PRO A 105 -29.98 -14.79 12.23
CA PRO A 105 -29.06 -14.94 11.11
C PRO A 105 -28.14 -16.16 11.24
N PHE A 106 -27.76 -16.74 10.10
CA PHE A 106 -26.83 -17.86 10.00
C PHE A 106 -25.75 -17.58 8.95
N ALA A 107 -24.57 -18.14 9.16
CA ALA A 107 -23.48 -18.06 8.18
C ALA A 107 -23.71 -19.08 7.05
N VAL A 108 -23.32 -18.73 5.82
CA VAL A 108 -23.27 -19.65 4.68
C VAL A 108 -21.90 -19.50 4.02
N ILE A 109 -21.20 -20.62 3.88
CA ILE A 109 -19.84 -20.67 3.36
C ILE A 109 -19.77 -21.73 2.25
N SER A 110 -19.22 -21.35 1.11
CA SER A 110 -18.90 -22.30 0.04
C SER A 110 -17.72 -23.16 0.44
N SER A 111 -17.90 -24.48 0.50
CA SER A 111 -16.82 -25.41 0.95
C SER A 111 -15.65 -25.54 -0.03
N ASP A 112 -15.74 -24.89 -1.18
CA ASP A 112 -14.72 -24.81 -2.22
C ASP A 112 -14.03 -23.44 -2.32
N ALA A 113 -14.33 -22.52 -1.41
CA ALA A 113 -13.65 -21.23 -1.31
C ALA A 113 -12.74 -21.21 -0.09
N TRP A 114 -11.46 -20.89 -0.23
CA TRP A 114 -10.55 -20.72 0.90
C TRP A 114 -10.23 -19.25 1.12
N SER A 115 -10.16 -18.77 2.37
CA SER A 115 -9.70 -17.42 2.70
C SER A 115 -9.00 -17.35 4.05
N ASP A 116 -8.19 -16.32 4.24
CA ASP A 116 -7.55 -15.96 5.52
C ASP A 116 -8.45 -15.09 6.43
N LEU A 117 -9.74 -14.93 6.11
CA LEU A 117 -10.70 -14.22 6.97
C LEU A 117 -10.84 -14.87 8.35
N ASP A 118 -10.75 -14.10 9.43
CA ASP A 118 -11.12 -14.56 10.77
C ASP A 118 -12.65 -14.71 10.91
N TYR A 119 -13.11 -15.90 11.31
CA TYR A 119 -14.55 -16.20 11.41
C TYR A 119 -15.22 -15.59 12.64
N ALA A 120 -14.48 -15.01 13.58
CA ALA A 120 -15.06 -14.15 14.61
C ALA A 120 -15.91 -13.02 14.01
N ARG A 121 -15.54 -12.55 12.80
CA ARG A 121 -16.29 -11.54 12.05
C ARG A 121 -17.72 -11.96 11.71
N LEU A 122 -17.98 -13.26 11.52
CA LEU A 122 -19.31 -13.77 11.19
C LEU A 122 -20.30 -13.53 12.34
N THR A 123 -19.83 -13.69 13.58
CA THR A 123 -20.63 -13.47 14.78
C THR A 123 -20.96 -11.98 14.97
N GLU A 124 -19.99 -11.10 14.77
CA GLU A 124 -20.20 -9.64 14.82
C GLU A 124 -21.27 -9.20 13.81
N VAL A 125 -21.16 -9.69 12.58
CA VAL A 125 -22.11 -9.37 11.50
C VAL A 125 -23.49 -9.95 11.78
N ALA A 126 -23.58 -11.18 12.29
CA ALA A 126 -24.86 -11.79 12.66
C ALA A 126 -25.61 -10.96 13.71
N GLN A 127 -24.92 -10.37 14.68
CA GLN A 127 -25.55 -9.49 15.67
C GLN A 127 -26.14 -8.23 15.03
N ARG A 128 -25.43 -7.63 14.07
CA ARG A 128 -25.90 -6.45 13.31
C ARG A 128 -27.15 -6.77 12.49
N LEU A 129 -27.16 -7.91 11.79
CA LEU A 129 -28.33 -8.36 11.02
C LEU A 129 -29.51 -8.67 11.94
N ALA A 130 -29.27 -9.28 13.11
CA ALA A 130 -30.32 -9.53 14.10
C ALA A 130 -30.89 -8.23 14.68
N ALA A 131 -30.10 -7.15 14.75
CA ALA A 131 -30.54 -5.81 15.12
C ALA A 131 -31.33 -5.08 14.00
N GLY A 132 -31.50 -5.70 12.83
CA GLY A 132 -32.26 -5.16 11.72
C GLY A 132 -31.49 -4.24 10.77
N GLU A 133 -30.16 -4.21 10.84
CA GLU A 133 -29.32 -3.38 9.95
C GLU A 133 -29.37 -3.82 8.48
N GLY A 134 -29.75 -5.07 8.19
CA GLY A 134 -29.80 -5.60 6.84
C GLY A 134 -30.36 -7.02 6.75
N ASP A 135 -30.38 -7.55 5.54
CA ASP A 135 -30.86 -8.90 5.20
C ASP A 135 -29.74 -9.91 5.09
N CYS A 136 -28.62 -9.45 4.55
CA CYS A 136 -27.44 -10.23 4.34
C CYS A 136 -26.20 -9.36 4.49
N TRP A 137 -25.09 -10.04 4.70
CA TRP A 137 -23.77 -9.50 4.55
C TRP A 137 -22.95 -10.46 3.68
N CYS A 138 -22.19 -9.90 2.74
CA CYS A 138 -21.35 -10.67 1.85
C CYS A 138 -19.90 -10.22 1.94
N LEU A 139 -18.99 -11.19 2.02
CA LEU A 139 -17.56 -10.94 1.88
C LEU A 139 -17.24 -10.70 0.40
N MET A 140 -16.67 -9.53 0.10
CA MET A 140 -16.28 -9.12 -1.25
C MET A 140 -14.75 -9.16 -1.39
N VAL A 141 -14.23 -9.58 -2.53
CA VAL A 141 -12.79 -9.66 -2.82
C VAL A 141 -12.46 -9.00 -4.15
N ASP A 142 -11.18 -8.70 -4.36
CA ASP A 142 -10.69 -8.21 -5.66
C ASP A 142 -11.01 -9.21 -6.78
N ASN A 143 -11.34 -8.70 -7.96
CA ASN A 143 -11.76 -9.51 -9.10
C ASN A 143 -10.61 -10.44 -9.54
N PRO A 144 -10.79 -11.77 -9.47
CA PRO A 144 -9.75 -12.68 -9.93
C PRO A 144 -9.63 -12.60 -11.45
N GLY A 145 -8.47 -12.98 -12.00
CA GLY A 145 -8.21 -12.84 -13.44
C GLY A 145 -9.21 -13.57 -14.36
N HIS A 146 -9.92 -14.58 -13.86
CA HIS A 146 -10.97 -15.31 -14.57
C HIS A 146 -12.39 -14.71 -14.41
N HIS A 147 -12.55 -13.68 -13.58
CA HIS A 147 -13.81 -12.97 -13.34
C HIS A 147 -13.60 -11.46 -13.24
N ARG A 148 -13.02 -10.85 -14.28
CA ARG A 148 -12.62 -9.43 -14.28
C ARG A 148 -13.78 -8.44 -14.08
N GLY A 149 -14.99 -8.83 -14.48
CA GLY A 149 -16.18 -7.97 -14.38
C GLY A 149 -16.76 -7.84 -12.97
N GLY A 150 -16.35 -8.69 -12.03
CA GLY A 150 -16.90 -8.73 -10.67
C GLY A 150 -18.40 -9.03 -10.61
N ASP A 151 -18.94 -9.05 -9.40
CA ASP A 151 -20.37 -9.31 -9.15
C ASP A 151 -21.13 -8.02 -8.80
N PHE A 152 -20.62 -7.26 -7.83
CA PHE A 152 -21.30 -6.11 -7.22
C PHE A 152 -20.29 -5.01 -6.87
N ALA A 153 -20.76 -3.77 -6.78
CA ALA A 153 -19.96 -2.67 -6.21
C ALA A 153 -20.20 -2.58 -4.70
N LEU A 154 -19.26 -1.98 -3.96
CA LEU A 154 -19.37 -1.75 -2.52
C LEU A 154 -19.22 -0.25 -2.23
N ASP A 155 -20.22 0.33 -1.58
CA ASP A 155 -20.25 1.74 -1.20
C ASP A 155 -20.62 1.87 0.28
N ASN A 156 -19.71 2.41 1.08
CA ASN A 156 -19.89 2.63 2.52
C ASN A 156 -20.46 1.42 3.28
N GLY A 157 -19.98 0.21 2.96
CA GLY A 157 -20.42 -1.04 3.61
C GLY A 157 -21.74 -1.61 3.08
N HIS A 158 -22.34 -1.00 2.04
CA HIS A 158 -23.53 -1.51 1.35
C HIS A 158 -23.19 -1.97 -0.07
N LEU A 159 -23.75 -3.11 -0.46
CA LEU A 159 -23.63 -3.61 -1.82
C LEU A 159 -24.51 -2.81 -2.78
N LYS A 160 -24.00 -2.58 -4.00
CA LYS A 160 -24.66 -1.86 -5.09
C LYS A 160 -24.63 -2.70 -6.38
N PRO A 161 -25.61 -2.52 -7.29
CA PRO A 161 -25.55 -3.17 -8.60
C PRO A 161 -24.30 -2.74 -9.37
N ALA A 162 -23.68 -3.69 -10.08
CA ALA A 162 -22.62 -3.40 -11.04
C ALA A 162 -23.13 -2.38 -12.09
N GLY A 163 -22.57 -1.18 -12.11
CA GLY A 163 -22.93 -0.12 -13.06
C GLY A 163 -23.68 1.11 -12.52
N THR A 164 -23.71 1.36 -11.20
CA THR A 164 -24.41 2.54 -10.62
C THR A 164 -23.53 3.61 -9.98
N ALA A 165 -22.19 3.46 -9.99
CA ALA A 165 -21.30 4.59 -9.72
C ALA A 165 -21.29 5.52 -10.95
N HIS A 166 -21.91 6.70 -10.81
CA HIS A 166 -22.06 7.79 -11.80
C HIS A 166 -23.24 7.73 -12.77
N LYS A 167 -24.45 7.96 -12.23
CA LYS A 167 -25.45 8.84 -12.89
C LYS A 167 -26.07 9.79 -11.87
N ALA A 168 -25.33 10.83 -11.51
CA ALA A 168 -25.91 12.07 -11.01
C ALA A 168 -25.38 13.22 -11.87
N SER A 169 -26.30 13.84 -12.60
CA SER A 169 -26.16 15.04 -13.44
C SER A 169 -25.48 14.91 -14.81
N ALA A 170 -26.25 14.41 -15.79
CA ALA A 170 -26.02 14.70 -17.21
C ALA A 170 -26.93 15.87 -17.64
N GLY A 171 -26.37 17.08 -17.61
CA GLY A 171 -26.84 18.24 -18.37
C GLY A 171 -25.90 18.46 -19.56
N ASN A 172 -26.32 17.99 -20.73
CA ASN A 172 -26.01 18.40 -22.10
C ASN A 172 -24.61 19.02 -22.41
N ASN A 173 -23.69 18.27 -23.03
CA ASN A 173 -23.36 18.39 -24.47
C ASN A 173 -22.14 17.55 -24.89
N THR A 174 -22.35 16.75 -25.94
CA THR A 174 -21.43 16.43 -27.06
C THR A 174 -19.95 16.08 -26.79
N GLN A 175 -19.71 14.77 -26.60
CA GLN A 175 -18.98 13.89 -27.53
C GLN A 175 -17.50 14.19 -27.89
N THR A 176 -16.59 13.57 -27.14
CA THR A 176 -15.53 12.68 -27.67
C THR A 176 -15.22 11.59 -26.63
N ALA A 177 -15.66 10.37 -26.92
CA ALA A 177 -15.45 9.20 -26.07
C ALA A 177 -14.18 8.46 -26.48
N THR A 178 -13.23 8.31 -25.55
CA THR A 178 -12.45 7.07 -25.33
C THR A 178 -11.78 7.14 -23.94
N ASN A 179 -12.52 6.76 -22.91
CA ASN A 179 -12.02 6.19 -21.66
C ASN A 179 -13.14 5.26 -21.13
N PRO A 180 -12.91 3.95 -20.95
CA PRO A 180 -13.79 3.14 -20.13
C PRO A 180 -13.28 3.23 -18.69
N GLU A 181 -13.88 4.10 -17.88
CA GLU A 181 -13.83 3.96 -16.42
C GLU A 181 -14.69 2.73 -16.07
N GLU A 182 -14.04 1.57 -15.93
CA GLU A 182 -14.65 0.39 -15.30
C GLU A 182 -14.98 0.76 -13.85
N ALA A 183 -16.26 0.70 -13.48
CA ALA A 183 -16.66 0.83 -12.08
C ALA A 183 -15.93 -0.23 -11.24
N ASP A 184 -15.42 0.15 -10.06
CA ASP A 184 -14.76 -0.75 -9.10
C ASP A 184 -15.76 -1.81 -8.56
N THR A 185 -16.02 -2.83 -9.36
CA THR A 185 -16.79 -4.02 -8.95
C THR A 185 -15.88 -5.00 -8.24
N LEU A 186 -16.47 -5.76 -7.31
CA LEU A 186 -15.81 -6.79 -6.52
C LEU A 186 -16.53 -8.13 -6.71
N THR A 187 -15.82 -9.22 -6.47
CA THR A 187 -16.35 -10.58 -6.59
C THR A 187 -16.85 -11.06 -5.23
N TYR A 188 -18.00 -11.74 -5.20
CA TYR A 188 -18.52 -12.39 -3.99
C TYR A 188 -17.66 -13.61 -3.66
N ALA A 189 -17.10 -13.64 -2.45
CA ALA A 189 -16.15 -14.65 -2.03
C ALA A 189 -16.76 -16.03 -1.70
N GLY A 190 -18.09 -16.17 -1.81
CA GLY A 190 -18.80 -17.38 -1.36
C GLY A 190 -18.93 -17.50 0.16
N ILE A 191 -18.72 -16.41 0.90
CA ILE A 191 -18.86 -16.35 2.37
C ILE A 191 -19.82 -15.21 2.70
N GLY A 192 -20.90 -15.52 3.41
CA GLY A 192 -21.86 -14.50 3.84
C GLY A 192 -22.63 -14.91 5.10
N VAL A 193 -23.38 -13.96 5.63
CA VAL A 193 -24.33 -14.15 6.73
C VAL A 193 -25.69 -13.69 6.24
N PHE A 194 -26.73 -14.49 6.47
CA PHE A 194 -28.05 -14.27 5.89
C PHE A 194 -29.15 -14.41 6.94
N THR A 195 -30.22 -13.63 6.77
CA THR A 195 -31.46 -13.78 7.55
C THR A 195 -32.35 -14.86 6.92
N PRO A 196 -33.05 -15.68 7.74
CA PRO A 196 -33.99 -16.69 7.25
C PRO A 196 -35.08 -16.16 6.32
N ALA A 197 -35.57 -14.93 6.56
CA ALA A 197 -36.60 -14.28 5.76
C ALA A 197 -36.26 -14.21 4.26
N MET A 198 -34.99 -14.16 3.89
CA MET A 198 -34.57 -14.13 2.48
C MET A 198 -34.99 -15.37 1.68
N PHE A 199 -35.18 -16.51 2.36
CA PHE A 199 -35.35 -17.81 1.70
C PHE A 199 -36.70 -18.49 1.99
N ARG A 200 -37.54 -17.91 2.86
CA ARG A 200 -38.83 -18.53 3.28
C ARG A 200 -39.79 -18.79 2.12
N ASP A 201 -39.74 -17.96 1.08
CA ASP A 201 -40.64 -18.06 -0.08
C ASP A 201 -40.15 -19.05 -1.15
N ILE A 202 -39.03 -19.73 -0.91
CA ILE A 202 -38.50 -20.76 -1.81
C ILE A 202 -39.11 -22.10 -1.40
N ALA A 203 -39.93 -22.68 -2.28
CA ALA A 203 -40.51 -23.99 -2.03
C ALA A 203 -39.40 -25.08 -1.95
N ASP A 204 -39.57 -26.05 -1.05
CA ASP A 204 -38.63 -27.17 -0.93
C ASP A 204 -38.44 -27.90 -2.26
N GLY A 205 -37.20 -28.31 -2.56
CA GLY A 205 -36.83 -28.93 -3.82
C GLY A 205 -36.72 -27.97 -5.02
N THR A 206 -36.93 -26.66 -4.84
CA THR A 206 -36.74 -25.68 -5.92
C THR A 206 -35.25 -25.49 -6.22
N ARG A 207 -34.86 -25.67 -7.49
CA ARG A 207 -33.53 -25.31 -7.96
C ARG A 207 -33.42 -23.78 -8.11
N ALA A 208 -32.65 -23.12 -7.25
CA ALA A 208 -32.59 -21.66 -7.18
C ALA A 208 -31.17 -21.11 -6.95
N PRO A 209 -30.67 -20.20 -7.79
CA PRO A 209 -29.38 -19.56 -7.60
C PRO A 209 -29.49 -18.43 -6.55
N LEU A 210 -28.36 -18.07 -5.92
CA LEU A 210 -28.33 -17.04 -4.88
C LEU A 210 -28.44 -15.61 -5.42
N ARG A 211 -27.88 -15.34 -6.60
CA ARG A 211 -27.74 -13.97 -7.15
C ARG A 211 -29.04 -13.16 -7.17
N PRO A 212 -30.20 -13.68 -7.62
CA PRO A 212 -31.45 -12.91 -7.61
C PRO A 212 -31.89 -12.43 -6.22
N TRP A 213 -31.56 -13.18 -5.16
CA TRP A 213 -31.90 -12.84 -3.78
C TRP A 213 -31.00 -11.73 -3.24
N LEU A 214 -29.70 -11.79 -3.58
CA LEU A 214 -28.78 -10.70 -3.31
C LEU A 214 -29.22 -9.42 -4.02
N GLU A 215 -29.57 -9.50 -5.31
CA GLU A 215 -30.03 -8.34 -6.09
C GLU A 215 -31.30 -7.70 -5.51
N ARG A 216 -32.23 -8.51 -4.96
CA ARG A 216 -33.41 -7.99 -4.25
C ARG A 216 -33.01 -7.19 -3.01
N SER A 217 -32.17 -7.74 -2.14
CA SER A 217 -31.70 -7.02 -0.93
C SER A 217 -30.82 -5.82 -1.27
N ILE A 218 -30.02 -5.89 -2.32
CA ILE A 218 -29.23 -4.76 -2.85
C ILE A 218 -30.17 -3.63 -3.31
N THR A 219 -31.21 -3.97 -4.08
CA THR A 219 -32.21 -3.00 -4.57
C THR A 219 -32.96 -2.36 -3.41
N ALA A 220 -33.23 -3.12 -2.35
CA ALA A 220 -33.84 -2.62 -1.11
C ALA A 220 -32.86 -1.86 -0.19
N GLY A 221 -31.57 -1.75 -0.54
CA GLY A 221 -30.54 -1.11 0.29
C GLY A 221 -30.18 -1.87 1.56
N ARG A 222 -30.61 -3.12 1.69
CA ARG A 222 -30.45 -3.97 2.89
C ARG A 222 -29.33 -5.00 2.79
N ALA A 223 -28.57 -5.00 1.69
CA ALA A 223 -27.42 -5.88 1.53
C ALA A 223 -26.13 -5.17 1.98
N LEU A 224 -25.51 -5.70 3.03
CA LEU A 224 -24.24 -5.22 3.57
C LEU A 224 -23.05 -5.99 2.94
N GLY A 225 -21.84 -5.45 3.08
CA GLY A 225 -20.63 -6.17 2.71
C GLY A 225 -19.35 -5.52 3.22
N ASP A 226 -18.30 -6.34 3.29
CA ASP A 226 -16.93 -5.88 3.57
C ASP A 226 -16.01 -6.26 2.40
N HIS A 227 -15.05 -5.38 2.09
CA HIS A 227 -13.99 -5.69 1.13
C HIS A 227 -12.81 -6.34 1.83
N HIS A 228 -12.67 -7.65 1.64
CA HIS A 228 -11.54 -8.43 2.09
C HIS A 228 -10.35 -8.26 1.16
N ARG A 229 -9.28 -7.68 1.70
CA ARG A 229 -8.00 -7.45 0.99
C ARG A 229 -6.93 -8.49 1.35
N GLY A 230 -7.31 -9.50 2.12
CA GLY A 230 -6.47 -10.66 2.40
C GLY A 230 -6.52 -11.68 1.26
N ARG A 231 -6.05 -12.89 1.53
CA ARG A 231 -6.01 -13.97 0.56
C ARG A 231 -7.37 -14.64 0.41
N TRP A 232 -7.73 -14.94 -0.83
CA TRP A 232 -8.91 -15.72 -1.17
C TRP A 232 -8.66 -16.56 -2.42
N PHE A 233 -9.18 -17.78 -2.43
CA PHE A 233 -9.08 -18.75 -3.53
C PHE A 233 -10.43 -19.40 -3.80
N ASP A 234 -10.99 -19.21 -5.01
CA ASP A 234 -12.04 -20.09 -5.54
C ASP A 234 -11.40 -21.36 -6.12
N ILE A 235 -11.64 -22.51 -5.50
CA ILE A 235 -11.07 -23.79 -5.91
C ILE A 235 -11.93 -24.44 -6.98
N GLY A 236 -12.06 -23.81 -8.14
CA GLY A 236 -12.88 -24.33 -9.22
C GLY A 236 -12.17 -25.19 -10.27
N THR A 237 -10.84 -25.36 -10.22
CA THR A 237 -10.07 -26.21 -11.17
C THR A 237 -8.93 -26.97 -10.48
N PRO A 238 -8.44 -28.11 -11.04
CA PRO A 238 -7.34 -28.87 -10.44
C PRO A 238 -6.05 -28.05 -10.28
N ALA A 239 -5.81 -27.11 -11.21
CA ALA A 239 -4.71 -26.16 -11.10
C ALA A 239 -4.83 -25.28 -9.85
N ARG A 240 -6.01 -24.71 -9.59
CA ARG A 240 -6.28 -23.87 -8.41
C ARG A 240 -6.24 -24.66 -7.11
N LEU A 241 -6.68 -25.91 -7.12
CA LEU A 241 -6.49 -26.82 -5.98
C LEU A 241 -5.00 -27.04 -5.70
N LYS A 242 -4.20 -27.29 -6.75
CA LYS A 242 -2.75 -27.45 -6.61
C LYS A 242 -2.06 -26.16 -6.16
N ASP A 243 -2.53 -24.99 -6.60
CA ASP A 243 -2.04 -23.68 -6.12
C ASP A 243 -2.31 -23.51 -4.63
N LEU A 244 -3.53 -23.81 -4.18
CA LEU A 244 -3.89 -23.76 -2.77
C LEU A 244 -3.11 -24.81 -1.95
N ASP A 245 -3.03 -26.05 -2.43
CA ASP A 245 -2.28 -27.10 -1.76
C ASP A 245 -0.82 -26.70 -1.61
N ARG A 246 -0.19 -26.14 -2.65
CA ARG A 246 1.16 -25.56 -2.55
C ARG A 246 1.24 -24.43 -1.54
N LEU A 247 0.29 -23.51 -1.52
CA LEU A 247 0.28 -22.41 -0.55
C LEU A 247 0.25 -22.94 0.89
N LEU A 248 -0.54 -23.99 1.14
CA LEU A 248 -0.78 -24.53 2.47
C LEU A 248 0.22 -25.62 2.90
N THR A 249 0.82 -26.33 1.94
CA THR A 249 1.84 -27.37 2.16
C THR A 249 3.26 -26.86 1.99
N ALA A 250 3.46 -25.66 1.41
CA ALA A 250 4.77 -25.07 1.30
C ALA A 250 5.41 -25.12 2.70
N PRO A 251 6.48 -25.89 2.90
CA PRO A 251 7.26 -25.78 4.12
C PRO A 251 7.69 -24.33 4.16
N ALA A 252 7.34 -23.60 5.23
CA ALA A 252 7.54 -22.16 5.35
C ALA A 252 8.75 -21.69 4.52
N HIS A 253 8.48 -21.16 3.32
CA HIS A 253 9.40 -20.48 2.40
C HIS A 253 10.56 -21.28 1.79
N ASP A 254 10.58 -22.62 1.83
CA ASP A 254 11.54 -23.43 1.04
C ASP A 254 13.01 -23.02 1.25
N GLY A 255 13.38 -22.68 2.50
CA GLY A 255 14.72 -22.21 2.86
C GLY A 255 15.05 -20.77 2.43
N LEU A 256 14.06 -19.98 1.99
CA LEU A 256 14.25 -18.55 1.72
C LEU A 256 14.69 -17.82 2.99
N THR A 257 15.86 -17.22 2.90
CA THR A 257 16.42 -16.32 3.91
C THR A 257 16.73 -14.99 3.26
N VAL A 258 16.19 -13.92 3.84
CA VAL A 258 16.41 -12.54 3.37
C VAL A 258 17.16 -11.80 4.46
N ARG A 259 18.31 -11.22 4.15
CA ARG A 259 19.03 -10.32 5.06
C ARG A 259 18.85 -8.88 4.62
N ILE A 260 18.44 -8.00 5.53
CA ILE A 260 18.29 -6.57 5.26
C ILE A 260 19.40 -5.81 5.98
N ASP A 261 20.31 -5.23 5.20
CA ASP A 261 21.42 -4.44 5.70
C ASP A 261 20.99 -2.96 5.78
N GLY A 262 20.62 -2.51 6.98
CA GLY A 262 20.25 -1.12 7.28
C GLY A 262 19.24 -0.99 8.41
N THR A 263 19.24 0.16 9.08
CA THR A 263 18.32 0.47 10.20
C THR A 263 17.41 1.66 9.91
N GLY A 264 17.60 2.32 8.76
CA GLY A 264 16.84 3.50 8.36
C GLY A 264 15.41 3.19 7.90
N PRO A 265 14.64 4.22 7.52
CA PRO A 265 13.21 4.08 7.22
C PRO A 265 12.94 3.17 6.03
N VAL A 266 13.81 3.17 5.01
CA VAL A 266 13.68 2.30 3.84
C VAL A 266 13.88 0.83 4.24
N ALA A 267 14.85 0.52 5.11
CA ALA A 267 15.12 -0.83 5.57
C ALA A 267 13.93 -1.39 6.39
N LEU A 268 13.46 -0.63 7.38
CA LEU A 268 12.32 -1.01 8.21
C LEU A 268 11.04 -1.16 7.39
N ALA A 269 10.76 -0.20 6.50
CA ALA A 269 9.60 -0.29 5.60
C ALA A 269 9.68 -1.50 4.66
N THR A 270 10.88 -1.86 4.18
CA THR A 270 11.08 -3.05 3.35
C THR A 270 10.72 -4.31 4.13
N ALA A 271 11.26 -4.47 5.35
CA ALA A 271 10.96 -5.62 6.20
C ALA A 271 9.45 -5.80 6.44
N LEU A 272 8.76 -4.72 6.80
CA LEU A 272 7.32 -4.72 7.04
C LEU A 272 6.52 -5.05 5.75
N TRP A 273 6.94 -4.53 4.60
CA TRP A 273 6.31 -4.86 3.32
C TRP A 273 6.53 -6.31 2.90
N LEU A 274 7.71 -6.88 3.13
CA LEU A 274 7.98 -8.31 2.88
C LEU A 274 7.03 -9.19 3.71
N VAL A 275 6.81 -8.85 4.97
CA VAL A 275 5.86 -9.54 5.84
C VAL A 275 4.44 -9.44 5.28
N ARG A 276 4.03 -8.25 4.87
CA ARG A 276 2.72 -8.02 4.27
C ARG A 276 2.54 -8.69 2.90
N ALA A 277 3.64 -8.92 2.18
CA ALA A 277 3.67 -9.71 0.94
C ALA A 277 3.64 -11.23 1.20
N GLY A 278 3.66 -11.66 2.46
CA GLY A 278 3.50 -13.05 2.86
C GLY A 278 4.79 -13.79 3.17
N ILE A 279 5.90 -13.08 3.37
CA ILE A 279 7.18 -13.65 3.83
C ILE A 279 7.24 -13.54 5.36
N PRO A 280 7.30 -14.65 6.12
CA PRO A 280 7.33 -14.65 7.56
C PRO A 280 8.49 -13.82 8.09
N PRO A 281 8.28 -13.11 9.22
CA PRO A 281 9.34 -12.39 9.90
C PRO A 281 10.57 -13.25 10.20
N ALA A 282 10.37 -14.54 10.54
CA ALA A 282 11.46 -15.47 10.83
C ALA A 282 12.38 -15.79 9.63
N CYS A 283 11.93 -15.55 8.39
CA CYS A 283 12.73 -15.67 7.17
C CYS A 283 13.52 -14.39 6.84
N ILE A 284 13.38 -13.34 7.66
CA ILE A 284 13.95 -12.02 7.41
C ILE A 284 14.85 -11.65 8.59
N ALA A 285 16.15 -11.50 8.32
CA ALA A 285 17.10 -10.97 9.28
C ALA A 285 17.17 -9.45 9.21
N LEU A 286 16.97 -8.79 10.35
CA LEU A 286 16.89 -7.33 10.48
C LEU A 286 17.64 -6.85 11.75
N PRO A 287 18.57 -5.87 11.66
CA PRO A 287 19.36 -5.38 12.80
C PRO A 287 18.55 -4.44 13.71
N LEU A 288 17.48 -4.93 14.36
CA LEU A 288 16.61 -4.12 15.22
C LEU A 288 17.29 -3.64 16.51
N ASP A 289 18.31 -4.34 16.97
CA ASP A 289 19.10 -4.00 18.16
C ASP A 289 19.99 -2.75 17.98
N ARG A 290 20.12 -2.26 16.74
CA ARG A 290 20.84 -1.04 16.41
C ARG A 290 19.84 0.06 16.03
N PRO A 291 19.54 1.03 16.90
CA PRO A 291 18.67 2.13 16.53
C PRO A 291 19.31 2.92 15.38
N ALA A 292 18.50 3.37 14.43
CA ALA A 292 18.96 4.32 13.44
C ALA A 292 19.34 5.64 14.10
N THR A 293 20.51 6.15 13.74
CA THR A 293 21.04 7.42 14.26
C THR A 293 20.94 8.49 13.19
N SER A 294 20.51 9.69 13.60
CA SER A 294 20.55 10.85 12.73
C SER A 294 22.01 11.20 12.44
N ILE A 295 22.31 11.61 11.21
CA ILE A 295 23.63 12.15 10.86
C ILE A 295 23.86 13.54 11.45
N LEU A 296 22.80 14.18 11.95
CA LEU A 296 22.85 15.50 12.54
C LEU A 296 23.14 15.41 14.05
N PRO A 297 23.88 16.37 14.61
CA PRO A 297 24.04 16.52 16.07
C PRO A 297 22.70 16.60 16.81
N LYS A 298 22.68 16.28 18.12
CA LYS A 298 21.44 16.28 18.92
C LYS A 298 20.80 17.67 19.05
N ASP A 299 21.63 18.70 18.99
CA ASP A 299 21.33 20.12 19.07
C ASP A 299 21.10 20.76 17.69
N ALA A 300 21.12 19.98 16.61
CA ALA A 300 20.84 20.40 15.24
C ALA A 300 19.32 20.54 14.97
N PRO A 301 18.92 21.13 13.82
CA PRO A 301 17.53 21.09 13.37
C PRO A 301 17.02 19.66 13.27
N ARG A 302 15.74 19.48 13.60
CA ARG A 302 15.03 18.22 13.34
C ARG A 302 15.13 17.92 11.86
N ARG A 303 15.45 16.68 11.53
CA ARG A 303 15.62 16.29 10.13
C ARG A 303 14.24 16.14 9.49
N ALA A 304 13.74 17.22 8.91
CA ALA A 304 12.47 17.20 8.20
C ALA A 304 12.62 16.57 6.80
N ILE A 305 11.63 15.78 6.39
CA ILE A 305 11.60 15.13 5.09
C ILE A 305 10.23 15.34 4.45
N ALA A 306 10.24 15.84 3.22
CA ALA A 306 9.04 15.90 2.40
C ALA A 306 8.71 14.51 1.84
N LEU A 307 7.51 14.05 2.15
CA LEU A 307 6.85 12.87 1.60
C LEU A 307 5.85 13.31 0.53
N SER A 308 5.85 12.60 -0.59
CA SER A 308 4.75 12.70 -1.54
C SER A 308 3.52 11.98 -1.01
N GLU A 309 2.35 12.28 -1.60
CA GLU A 309 1.11 11.62 -1.21
C GLU A 309 1.19 10.10 -1.44
N GLY A 310 1.85 9.66 -2.51
CA GLY A 310 2.06 8.23 -2.77
C GLY A 310 2.89 7.54 -1.68
N SER A 311 4.03 8.13 -1.28
CA SER A 311 4.86 7.57 -0.20
C SER A 311 4.17 7.63 1.16
N ARG A 312 3.36 8.66 1.42
CA ARG A 312 2.50 8.72 2.60
C ARG A 312 1.52 7.55 2.64
N GLN A 313 0.84 7.24 1.52
CA GLN A 313 -0.10 6.11 1.45
C GLN A 313 0.60 4.76 1.63
N ILE A 314 1.81 4.61 1.08
CA ILE A 314 2.64 3.42 1.30
C ILE A 314 2.93 3.25 2.81
N LEU A 315 3.35 4.31 3.48
CA LEU A 315 3.65 4.26 4.92
C LEU A 315 2.40 4.08 5.78
N ALA A 316 1.28 4.71 5.44
CA ALA A 316 0.02 4.62 6.19
C ALA A 316 -0.53 3.18 6.28
N ARG A 317 -0.12 2.28 5.38
CA ARG A 317 -0.48 0.86 5.39
C ARG A 317 0.39 0.01 6.34
N LEU A 318 1.49 0.57 6.85
CA LEU A 318 2.44 -0.10 7.74
C LEU A 318 2.42 0.45 9.16
N ILE A 319 2.24 1.76 9.31
CA ILE A 319 2.44 2.46 10.59
C ILE A 319 1.34 3.50 10.83
N THR A 320 1.22 3.92 12.08
CA THR A 320 0.56 5.19 12.40
C THR A 320 1.48 6.32 11.96
N LEU A 321 1.01 7.17 11.04
CA LEU A 321 1.83 8.26 10.52
C LEU A 321 2.10 9.30 11.62
N PRO A 322 3.34 9.81 11.73
CA PRO A 322 3.65 10.88 12.68
C PRO A 322 2.99 12.21 12.26
N ALA A 323 3.02 13.18 13.18
CA ALA A 323 2.60 14.54 12.88
C ALA A 323 3.37 15.09 11.68
N SER A 324 2.66 15.78 10.78
CA SER A 324 3.23 16.32 9.55
C SER A 324 2.82 17.76 9.30
N GLY A 325 3.75 18.53 8.74
CA GLY A 325 3.45 19.80 8.08
C GLY A 325 2.78 19.52 6.74
N ARG A 326 1.76 20.30 6.39
CA ARG A 326 1.04 20.14 5.12
C ARG A 326 1.61 21.10 4.08
N ILE A 327 1.79 20.62 2.85
CA ILE A 327 2.14 21.45 1.70
C ILE A 327 0.89 21.57 0.83
N ASP A 328 0.23 22.72 0.89
CA ASP A 328 -0.92 23.04 0.04
C ASP A 328 -0.50 23.72 -1.26
N SER A 329 0.65 24.39 -1.25
CA SER A 329 1.16 25.09 -2.42
C SER A 329 2.66 24.94 -2.55
N VAL A 330 3.15 24.98 -3.78
CA VAL A 330 4.59 24.97 -4.08
C VAL A 330 4.90 26.16 -4.99
N GLU A 331 5.80 27.03 -4.55
CA GLU A 331 6.32 28.15 -5.34
C GLU A 331 7.76 27.89 -5.79
N ILE A 332 7.99 28.06 -7.08
CA ILE A 332 9.23 27.68 -7.73
C ILE A 332 9.72 28.87 -8.54
N VAL A 333 10.95 29.30 -8.24
CA VAL A 333 11.47 30.57 -8.71
C VAL A 333 12.87 30.40 -9.27
N GLN A 334 13.11 30.96 -10.45
CA GLN A 334 14.44 31.11 -11.03
C GLN A 334 15.00 32.49 -10.66
N ALA A 335 15.95 32.51 -9.71
CA ALA A 335 16.51 33.77 -9.25
C ALA A 335 17.29 34.49 -10.36
N GLY A 336 17.07 35.80 -10.48
CA GLY A 336 17.70 36.63 -11.51
C GLY A 336 17.00 36.59 -12.87
N THR A 337 15.87 35.89 -12.99
CA THR A 337 14.99 35.94 -14.18
C THR A 337 13.55 36.28 -13.76
N ASP A 338 12.67 36.46 -14.73
CA ASP A 338 11.23 36.59 -14.49
C ASP A 338 10.52 35.23 -14.33
N GLY A 339 11.25 34.10 -14.23
CA GLY A 339 10.69 32.75 -14.22
C GLY A 339 10.10 32.36 -12.86
N HIS A 340 8.77 32.25 -12.80
CA HIS A 340 8.03 31.86 -11.59
C HIS A 340 6.92 30.86 -11.93
N THR A 341 6.72 29.87 -11.07
CA THR A 341 5.54 28.99 -11.12
C THR A 341 5.03 28.77 -9.71
N ARG A 342 3.69 28.79 -9.57
CA ARG A 342 3.00 28.37 -8.36
C ARG A 342 2.06 27.23 -8.72
N ILE A 343 2.15 26.17 -7.94
CA ILE A 343 1.28 25.00 -8.01
C ILE A 343 0.47 24.99 -6.73
N ASP A 344 -0.86 24.92 -6.84
CA ASP A 344 -1.75 24.85 -5.70
C ASP A 344 -2.42 23.47 -5.67
N ARG A 345 -2.73 22.98 -4.47
CA ARG A 345 -3.38 21.68 -4.28
C ARG A 345 -4.65 21.54 -5.10
N GLU A 346 -5.41 22.62 -5.24
CA GLU A 346 -6.66 22.66 -6.02
C GLU A 346 -6.48 22.34 -7.50
N ASP A 347 -5.25 22.41 -8.03
CA ASP A 347 -4.94 21.99 -9.40
C ASP A 347 -5.01 20.45 -9.57
N PHE A 348 -5.08 19.69 -8.46
CA PHE A 348 -5.06 18.23 -8.45
C PHE A 348 -6.09 17.63 -7.47
N PRO A 349 -6.59 16.41 -7.71
CA PRO A 349 -7.47 15.70 -6.78
C PRO A 349 -6.67 15.09 -5.61
N LEU A 350 -5.84 15.88 -4.93
CA LEU A 350 -4.98 15.45 -3.84
C LEU A 350 -5.36 16.12 -2.51
N PRO A 351 -5.23 15.45 -1.35
CA PRO A 351 -5.49 16.05 -0.04
C PRO A 351 -4.40 17.04 0.42
N ALA A 352 -3.20 16.93 -0.15
CA ALA A 352 -2.09 17.89 -0.07
C ALA A 352 -1.15 17.66 -1.27
N LEU A 353 -0.33 18.64 -1.65
CA LEU A 353 0.76 18.43 -2.62
C LEU A 353 1.91 17.60 -2.01
N GLY A 354 2.02 17.62 -0.68
CA GLY A 354 2.79 16.64 0.09
C GLY A 354 2.85 16.99 1.56
N TRP A 355 3.70 16.27 2.27
CA TRP A 355 3.69 16.22 3.73
C TRP A 355 5.10 16.25 4.26
N VAL A 356 5.40 17.11 5.23
CA VAL A 356 6.72 17.19 5.84
C VAL A 356 6.67 16.48 7.18
N VAL A 357 7.46 15.43 7.35
CA VAL A 357 7.56 14.69 8.62
C VAL A 357 8.94 14.88 9.24
N VAL A 358 9.01 14.77 10.56
CA VAL A 358 10.29 14.65 11.26
C VAL A 358 10.79 13.21 11.09
N TRP A 359 12.04 13.04 10.66
CA TRP A 359 12.64 11.75 10.37
C TRP A 359 12.72 10.86 11.61
N GLU A 360 13.06 11.44 12.76
CA GLU A 360 13.16 10.74 14.05
C GLU A 360 11.81 10.11 14.43
N ASP A 361 10.71 10.86 14.28
CA ASP A 361 9.35 10.38 14.56
C ASP A 361 8.94 9.28 13.58
N LEU A 362 9.27 9.44 12.28
CA LEU A 362 9.00 8.42 11.28
C LEU A 362 9.74 7.11 11.58
N ILE A 363 11.01 7.18 11.95
CA ILE A 363 11.78 5.99 12.33
C ILE A 363 11.21 5.35 13.58
N ALA A 364 10.85 6.12 14.60
CA ALA A 364 10.28 5.58 15.83
C ALA A 364 9.01 4.76 15.53
N GLN A 365 8.12 5.26 14.67
CA GLN A 365 6.90 4.54 14.26
C GLN A 365 7.20 3.27 13.47
N LEU A 366 8.17 3.30 12.53
CA LEU A 366 8.59 2.13 11.77
C LEU A 366 9.25 1.07 12.66
N HIS A 367 10.10 1.50 13.58
CA HIS A 367 10.82 0.62 14.49
C HIS A 367 9.84 -0.04 15.46
N GLN A 368 8.92 0.73 16.06
CA GLN A 368 7.85 0.19 16.91
C GLN A 368 6.96 -0.82 16.18
N ALA A 369 6.68 -0.62 14.89
CA ALA A 369 5.94 -1.60 14.10
C ALA A 369 6.76 -2.88 13.85
N ALA A 370 8.06 -2.75 13.60
CA ALA A 370 8.95 -3.87 13.35
C ALA A 370 9.23 -4.70 14.62
N GLU A 371 9.38 -4.07 15.78
CA GLU A 371 9.61 -4.74 17.08
C GLU A 371 8.48 -5.68 17.50
N LYS A 372 7.26 -5.49 16.97
CA LYS A 372 6.10 -6.36 17.23
C LYS A 372 6.17 -7.69 16.48
N LEU A 373 7.12 -7.85 15.56
CA LEU A 373 7.24 -9.02 14.70
C LEU A 373 8.53 -9.80 15.04
N PRO A 374 8.49 -11.14 15.02
CA PRO A 374 9.64 -11.98 15.38
C PRO A 374 10.65 -12.09 14.23
N PHE A 375 11.31 -10.98 13.88
CA PHE A 375 12.40 -10.98 12.90
C PHE A 375 13.62 -11.75 13.43
N ALA A 376 14.33 -12.42 12.52
CA ALA A 376 15.59 -13.08 12.85
C ALA A 376 16.71 -12.06 13.08
N ARG A 377 17.75 -12.46 13.83
CA ARG A 377 18.92 -11.62 14.00
C ARG A 377 19.90 -11.80 12.83
N PRO A 378 20.59 -10.75 12.36
CA PRO A 378 21.55 -10.87 11.25
C PRO A 378 22.75 -11.79 11.51
N ASP A 379 23.07 -12.08 12.78
CA ASP A 379 24.14 -12.98 13.20
C ASP A 379 23.71 -14.45 13.33
N ASP A 380 22.43 -14.76 13.07
CA ASP A 380 21.94 -16.14 13.05
C ASP A 380 22.62 -16.94 11.91
N PRO A 381 23.20 -18.13 12.19
CA PRO A 381 23.85 -18.97 11.19
C PRO A 381 22.99 -19.30 9.96
N ALA A 382 21.65 -19.33 10.10
CA ALA A 382 20.74 -19.53 8.98
C ALA A 382 20.83 -18.43 7.91
N PHE A 383 21.37 -17.26 8.27
CA PHE A 383 21.52 -16.08 7.40
C PHE A 383 22.98 -15.81 7.01
N ALA A 384 23.88 -16.78 7.20
CA ALA A 384 25.26 -16.68 6.76
C ALA A 384 25.38 -16.60 5.22
N ASP A 385 24.53 -17.34 4.51
CA ASP A 385 24.41 -17.33 3.04
C ASP A 385 22.94 -17.15 2.62
N PRO A 386 22.41 -15.92 2.71
CA PRO A 386 21.00 -15.69 2.47
C PRO A 386 20.67 -15.75 0.97
N ALA A 387 19.48 -16.26 0.64
CA ALA A 387 18.97 -16.26 -0.73
C ALA A 387 18.87 -14.84 -1.34
N LEU A 388 18.64 -13.82 -0.49
CA LEU A 388 18.62 -12.42 -0.87
C LEU A 388 19.27 -11.52 0.20
N VAL A 389 20.17 -10.63 -0.22
CA VAL A 389 20.65 -9.50 0.57
C VAL A 389 20.05 -8.19 0.03
N ILE A 390 19.34 -7.46 0.89
CA ILE A 390 18.79 -6.14 0.59
C ILE A 390 19.65 -5.09 1.29
N HIS A 391 20.43 -4.36 0.51
CA HIS A 391 21.18 -3.20 0.98
C HIS A 391 20.26 -1.99 0.99
N ALA A 392 19.79 -1.59 2.19
CA ALA A 392 18.89 -0.46 2.40
C ALA A 392 19.48 0.58 3.38
N GLY A 393 20.78 0.49 3.64
CA GLY A 393 21.55 1.44 4.44
C GLY A 393 21.90 2.74 3.70
N GLY A 394 22.83 3.51 4.28
CA GLY A 394 23.45 4.65 3.60
C GLY A 394 24.46 4.23 2.54
N MET A 395 24.96 5.18 1.74
CA MET A 395 26.12 4.93 0.88
C MET A 395 27.34 4.57 1.74
N PRO A 396 28.20 3.67 1.27
CA PRO A 396 29.49 3.42 1.90
C PRO A 396 30.35 4.71 1.94
N PRO A 397 31.29 4.86 2.89
CA PRO A 397 32.22 5.98 2.94
C PRO A 397 32.95 6.20 1.62
N ALA A 398 33.30 7.45 1.30
CA ALA A 398 33.95 7.80 0.03
C ALA A 398 35.23 6.98 -0.24
N GLN A 399 36.02 6.68 0.78
CA GLN A 399 37.27 5.91 0.66
C GLN A 399 37.05 4.42 0.31
N SER A 400 35.83 3.92 0.48
CA SER A 400 35.46 2.52 0.21
C SER A 400 34.66 2.33 -1.08
N ARG A 401 34.53 3.41 -1.88
CA ARG A 401 33.84 3.38 -3.17
C ARG A 401 34.86 3.11 -4.27
N ASP A 402 34.57 2.11 -5.09
CA ASP A 402 35.31 1.85 -6.32
C ASP A 402 34.67 2.66 -7.47
N ASP A 403 35.48 3.37 -8.24
CA ASP A 403 35.06 4.17 -9.41
C ASP A 403 34.45 3.31 -10.54
N THR A 404 34.68 2.00 -10.52
CA THR A 404 34.05 1.05 -11.45
C THR A 404 32.58 0.78 -11.09
N ASP A 405 32.24 0.84 -9.80
CA ASP A 405 30.92 0.52 -9.23
C ASP A 405 30.02 1.75 -9.04
N PHE A 406 30.62 2.93 -8.84
CA PHE A 406 29.93 4.16 -8.49
C PHE A 406 30.25 5.30 -9.46
N ASP A 407 29.19 6.00 -9.89
CA ASP A 407 29.31 7.33 -10.47
C ASP A 407 29.26 8.36 -9.34
N THR A 408 30.43 8.90 -8.98
CA THR A 408 30.56 9.94 -7.96
C THR A 408 30.77 11.29 -8.65
N HIS A 409 29.94 12.26 -8.30
CA HIS A 409 30.11 13.65 -8.67
C HIS A 409 30.09 14.51 -7.41
N ASP A 410 31.28 14.96 -7.00
CA ASP A 410 31.42 15.97 -5.95
C ASP A 410 31.23 17.35 -6.58
N SER A 411 30.11 18.00 -6.28
CA SER A 411 29.83 19.34 -6.77
C SER A 411 30.60 20.42 -6.01
N GLY A 412 31.34 20.07 -4.95
CA GLY A 412 31.94 21.04 -4.03
C GLY A 412 30.90 21.84 -3.23
N GLN A 413 29.64 21.39 -3.22
CA GLN A 413 28.53 22.05 -2.54
C GLN A 413 28.20 21.40 -1.20
N ALA A 414 27.68 22.22 -0.29
CA ALA A 414 27.07 21.76 0.96
C ALA A 414 25.71 22.42 1.17
N GLY A 415 24.79 21.66 1.74
CA GLY A 415 23.47 22.12 2.17
C GLY A 415 23.55 22.64 3.59
N LEU A 416 23.19 23.89 3.81
CA LEU A 416 22.96 24.46 5.14
C LEU A 416 21.53 24.13 5.57
N LEU A 417 21.40 23.44 6.70
CA LEU A 417 20.14 23.01 7.30
C LEU A 417 19.85 23.85 8.55
N LEU A 418 18.63 24.37 8.68
CA LEU A 418 18.16 25.11 9.85
C LEU A 418 16.63 25.15 9.90
N GLU A 419 16.06 25.47 11.06
CA GLU A 419 14.65 25.86 11.19
C GLU A 419 14.52 27.37 11.40
N VAL A 420 13.51 27.98 10.79
CA VAL A 420 13.17 29.40 10.96
C VAL A 420 11.70 29.57 11.29
N ALA A 421 11.40 30.43 12.26
CA ALA A 421 10.03 30.84 12.57
C ALA A 421 9.59 31.96 11.62
N VAL A 422 8.31 31.93 11.27
CA VAL A 422 7.65 32.90 10.38
C VAL A 422 6.36 33.42 11.00
N THR A 423 5.74 34.42 10.37
CA THR A 423 4.43 34.94 10.78
C THR A 423 3.33 34.41 9.87
N GLY A 424 2.16 34.04 10.41
CA GLY A 424 1.00 33.57 9.63
C GLY A 424 0.89 32.05 9.57
N THR A 425 0.65 31.48 8.39
CA THR A 425 0.64 30.02 8.16
C THR A 425 1.89 29.60 7.39
N ALA A 426 2.36 28.37 7.62
CA ALA A 426 3.39 27.74 6.79
C ALA A 426 2.73 26.57 6.06
N ASP A 427 2.19 26.83 4.87
CA ASP A 427 1.51 25.85 4.00
C ASP A 427 2.10 25.81 2.58
N THR A 428 2.96 26.77 2.25
CA THR A 428 3.58 26.93 0.94
C THR A 428 5.03 26.47 1.02
N ALA A 429 5.43 25.47 0.23
CA ALA A 429 6.83 25.13 0.04
C ALA A 429 7.46 26.06 -1.00
N PHE A 430 8.68 26.52 -0.76
CA PHE A 430 9.42 27.36 -1.72
C PHE A 430 10.64 26.61 -2.23
N GLU A 431 10.89 26.67 -3.53
CA GLU A 431 12.09 26.16 -4.19
C GLU A 431 12.68 27.28 -5.06
N CYS A 432 13.74 27.91 -4.56
CA CYS A 432 14.39 29.04 -5.23
C CYS A 432 15.70 28.59 -5.89
N PHE A 433 15.72 28.49 -7.21
CA PHE A 433 16.88 28.13 -8.01
C PHE A 433 17.81 29.33 -8.21
N ARG A 434 18.93 29.35 -7.47
CA ARG A 434 19.91 30.45 -7.51
C ARG A 434 21.24 30.01 -8.10
N PRO A 435 22.10 30.95 -8.56
CA PRO A 435 23.39 30.61 -9.15
C PRO A 435 24.27 29.66 -8.32
N GLY A 436 24.33 29.85 -7.00
CA GLY A 436 25.11 29.02 -6.07
C GLY A 436 24.46 27.69 -5.67
N GLY A 437 23.19 27.48 -6.00
CA GLY A 437 22.41 26.30 -5.62
C GLY A 437 21.00 26.64 -5.13
N PRO A 438 20.11 25.64 -5.06
CA PRO A 438 18.74 25.83 -4.62
C PRO A 438 18.67 26.28 -3.15
N LEU A 439 17.67 27.10 -2.85
CA LEU A 439 17.22 27.45 -1.51
C LEU A 439 15.78 26.98 -1.35
N ALA A 440 15.59 25.95 -0.52
CA ALA A 440 14.28 25.34 -0.29
C ALA A 440 13.77 25.65 1.11
N LEU A 441 12.48 25.99 1.22
CA LEU A 441 11.76 26.14 2.49
C LEU A 441 10.59 25.16 2.49
N LEU A 442 10.59 24.24 3.45
CA LEU A 442 9.55 23.22 3.63
C LEU A 442 8.77 23.48 4.92
N PRO A 443 7.43 23.55 4.88
CA PRO A 443 6.61 23.70 6.07
C PRO A 443 6.96 22.67 7.14
N ALA A 444 7.41 23.07 8.31
CA ALA A 444 7.68 22.12 9.39
C ALA A 444 6.36 21.69 10.08
N PRO A 445 6.31 20.51 10.72
CA PRO A 445 5.18 20.14 11.57
C PRO A 445 4.90 21.22 12.62
N ALA A 446 3.61 21.51 12.82
CA ALA A 446 3.16 22.55 13.73
C ALA A 446 3.68 22.32 15.15
N LEU A 447 4.27 23.35 15.74
CA LEU A 447 4.71 23.38 17.12
C LEU A 447 3.88 24.39 17.93
N PRO A 448 3.78 24.23 19.27
CA PRO A 448 2.99 25.13 20.11
C PRO A 448 3.41 26.61 20.04
N ASP A 449 4.65 26.89 19.65
CA ASP A 449 5.23 28.23 19.65
C ASP A 449 5.20 28.92 18.27
N GLY A 450 4.51 28.33 17.30
CA GLY A 450 4.16 28.97 16.02
C GLY A 450 4.63 28.21 14.77
N PRO A 451 4.28 28.75 13.59
CA PRO A 451 4.64 28.17 12.29
C PRO A 451 6.13 28.31 12.00
N ARG A 452 6.70 27.30 11.34
CA ARG A 452 8.13 27.25 11.02
C ARG A 452 8.37 26.64 9.64
N TYR A 453 9.52 26.96 9.08
CA TYR A 453 10.09 26.30 7.92
C TYR A 453 11.36 25.55 8.28
N THR A 454 11.51 24.34 7.75
CA THR A 454 12.83 23.74 7.59
C THR A 454 13.45 24.27 6.31
N VAL A 455 14.66 24.78 6.42
CA VAL A 455 15.41 25.39 5.32
C VAL A 455 16.50 24.43 4.87
N VAL A 456 16.61 24.25 3.55
CA VAL A 456 17.72 23.58 2.89
C VAL A 456 18.35 24.57 1.92
N TRP A 457 19.48 25.15 2.30
CA TRP A 457 20.20 26.14 1.50
C TRP A 457 21.48 25.52 0.93
N SER A 458 21.44 25.12 -0.33
CA SER A 458 22.63 24.63 -1.05
C SER A 458 23.48 25.78 -1.57
N ASP A 459 24.78 25.72 -1.31
CA ASP A 459 25.78 26.65 -1.82
C ASP A 459 27.17 25.98 -1.87
N ALA A 460 28.20 26.71 -2.31
CA ALA A 460 29.59 26.27 -2.18
C ALA A 460 29.90 25.89 -0.72
N ALA A 461 30.66 24.81 -0.52
CA ALA A 461 30.87 24.24 0.82
C ALA A 461 31.49 25.25 1.81
N GLU A 462 32.35 26.14 1.34
CA GLU A 462 32.92 27.23 2.15
C GLU A 462 31.86 28.25 2.58
N ALA A 463 30.99 28.67 1.67
CA ALA A 463 29.90 29.61 1.97
C ALA A 463 28.90 29.02 2.97
N SER A 464 28.54 27.74 2.83
CA SER A 464 27.66 27.05 3.77
C SER A 464 28.32 26.90 5.15
N ARG A 465 29.62 26.59 5.24
CA ARG A 465 30.35 26.56 6.52
C ARG A 465 30.42 27.94 7.18
N ARG A 466 30.68 29.00 6.40
CA ARG A 466 30.68 30.38 6.91
C ARG A 466 29.33 30.73 7.52
N ARG A 467 28.22 30.42 6.84
CA ARG A 467 26.86 30.68 7.33
C ARG A 467 26.51 29.87 8.57
N ALA A 468 26.95 28.61 8.66
CA ALA A 468 26.76 27.78 9.84
C ALA A 468 27.42 28.38 11.10
N ALA A 469 28.48 29.18 10.93
CA ALA A 469 29.18 29.85 12.03
C ALA A 469 28.60 31.24 12.40
N LEU A 470 27.58 31.73 11.68
CA LEU A 470 26.99 33.04 11.97
C LEU A 470 26.10 33.00 13.22
N PRO A 471 26.04 34.10 14.00
CA PRO A 471 25.00 34.28 15.01
C PRO A 471 23.59 34.20 14.41
N ALA A 472 22.62 33.73 15.19
CA ALA A 472 21.25 33.47 14.74
C ALA A 472 20.59 34.69 14.05
N ASP A 473 20.75 35.89 14.61
CA ASP A 473 20.16 37.11 14.05
C ASP A 473 20.78 37.49 12.70
N ALA A 474 22.11 37.38 12.59
CA ALA A 474 22.84 37.66 11.35
C ALA A 474 22.48 36.63 10.25
N LEU A 475 22.34 35.36 10.63
CA LEU A 475 21.92 34.31 9.71
C LEU A 475 20.47 34.50 9.24
N GLY A 476 19.57 34.88 10.14
CA GLY A 476 18.18 35.22 9.82
C GLY A 476 18.08 36.39 8.85
N GLN A 477 18.91 37.42 9.05
CA GLN A 477 19.01 38.55 8.11
C GLN A 477 19.55 38.10 6.74
N GLU A 478 20.65 37.35 6.70
CA GLU A 478 21.25 36.89 5.43
C GLU A 478 20.28 35.99 4.64
N LEU A 479 19.55 35.10 5.33
CA LEU A 479 18.51 34.26 4.70
C LEU A 479 17.38 35.11 4.11
N ARG A 480 16.91 36.12 4.85
CA ARG A 480 15.84 37.01 4.38
C ARG A 480 16.26 37.80 3.14
N GLU A 481 17.49 38.31 3.13
CA GLU A 481 18.07 39.00 1.98
C GLU A 481 18.20 38.06 0.78
N ALA A 482 18.65 36.82 1.00
CA ALA A 482 18.75 35.80 -0.04
C ALA A 482 17.37 35.44 -0.62
N LEU A 483 16.33 35.32 0.20
CA LEU A 483 14.95 35.09 -0.26
C LEU A 483 14.40 36.28 -1.02
N ARG A 484 14.61 37.50 -0.53
CA ARG A 484 14.22 38.74 -1.22
C ARG A 484 14.88 38.85 -2.59
N ALA A 485 16.17 38.55 -2.69
CA ALA A 485 16.91 38.55 -3.93
C ALA A 485 16.42 37.45 -4.89
N ALA A 486 16.10 36.26 -4.38
CA ALA A 486 15.63 35.14 -5.19
C ALA A 486 14.21 35.35 -5.73
N LEU A 487 13.29 35.83 -4.90
CA LEU A 487 11.89 36.08 -5.27
C LEU A 487 11.73 37.33 -6.17
N GLY A 488 12.68 38.27 -6.09
CA GLY A 488 12.61 39.54 -6.83
C GLY A 488 11.49 40.47 -6.34
N PRO A 489 11.47 41.73 -6.82
CA PRO A 489 10.57 42.76 -6.31
C PRO A 489 9.09 42.45 -6.56
N ARG A 490 8.76 41.80 -7.69
CA ARG A 490 7.38 41.45 -8.07
C ARG A 490 6.74 40.42 -7.14
N HIS A 491 7.49 39.40 -6.73
CA HIS A 491 6.94 38.32 -5.90
C HIS A 491 7.21 38.53 -4.41
N TRP A 492 8.31 39.20 -4.04
CA TRP A 492 8.62 39.53 -2.65
C TRP A 492 7.50 40.33 -1.98
N GLY A 493 6.84 41.26 -2.69
CA GLY A 493 5.76 42.07 -2.12
C GLY A 493 4.61 41.26 -1.50
N ARG A 494 4.30 40.08 -2.06
CA ARG A 494 3.26 39.17 -1.53
C ARG A 494 3.69 38.44 -0.26
N HIS A 495 5.00 38.25 -0.11
CA HIS A 495 5.59 37.44 0.95
C HIS A 495 6.33 38.27 2.01
N ALA A 496 6.48 39.59 1.81
CA ALA A 496 7.28 40.46 2.69
C ALA A 496 6.76 40.53 4.13
N GLY A 497 5.44 40.44 4.32
CA GLY A 497 4.83 40.34 5.64
C GLY A 497 5.10 38.97 6.29
N HIS A 498 4.99 37.90 5.51
CA HIS A 498 5.21 36.52 5.95
C HIS A 498 6.68 36.25 6.32
N PHE A 499 7.61 36.70 5.49
CA PHE A 499 9.06 36.71 5.73
C PHE A 499 9.52 38.04 6.32
N GLY A 500 8.88 38.44 7.43
CA GLY A 500 9.35 39.51 8.32
C GLY A 500 10.74 39.21 8.89
N PRO A 501 11.09 39.71 10.08
CA PRO A 501 12.31 39.27 10.76
C PRO A 501 12.30 37.75 10.96
N LEU A 502 13.19 37.03 10.27
CA LEU A 502 13.29 35.57 10.35
C LEU A 502 14.08 35.20 11.61
N ARG A 503 13.42 34.52 12.55
CA ARG A 503 14.06 34.02 13.76
C ARG A 503 14.57 32.60 13.52
N VAL A 504 15.88 32.43 13.50
CA VAL A 504 16.52 31.11 13.45
C VAL A 504 16.27 30.38 14.78
N CYS A 505 15.65 29.21 14.69
CA CYS A 505 15.20 28.45 15.86
C CYS A 505 16.18 27.36 16.30
N THR A 506 17.15 27.01 15.44
CA THR A 506 18.10 25.92 15.65
C THR A 506 19.49 26.32 15.15
N PRO A 507 20.58 25.85 15.75
CA PRO A 507 21.92 25.96 15.17
C PRO A 507 21.94 25.47 13.72
N ALA A 508 22.54 26.24 12.81
CA ALA A 508 22.59 25.85 11.41
C ALA A 508 23.74 24.88 11.15
N VAL A 509 23.48 23.82 10.37
CA VAL A 509 24.46 22.75 10.12
C VAL A 509 24.73 22.63 8.63
N ALA A 510 26.00 22.70 8.23
CA ALA A 510 26.42 22.48 6.86
C ALA A 510 26.73 20.99 6.62
N VAL A 511 26.03 20.37 5.67
CA VAL A 511 26.19 18.96 5.31
C VAL A 511 26.66 18.84 3.85
N PRO A 512 27.74 18.09 3.55
CA PRO A 512 28.16 17.85 2.18
C PRO A 512 27.06 17.22 1.32
N LEU A 513 26.95 17.60 0.05
CA LEU A 513 25.95 17.09 -0.88
C LEU A 513 26.57 16.30 -2.04
N PRO A 514 27.27 15.18 -1.78
CA PRO A 514 27.83 14.38 -2.86
C PRO A 514 26.69 13.74 -3.66
N ARG A 515 26.78 13.78 -4.99
CA ARG A 515 25.91 12.99 -5.86
C ARG A 515 26.61 11.69 -6.13
N VAL A 516 26.05 10.61 -5.60
CA VAL A 516 26.62 9.28 -5.72
C VAL A 516 25.54 8.36 -6.24
N ARG A 517 25.86 7.60 -7.27
CA ARG A 517 24.95 6.60 -7.83
C ARG A 517 25.71 5.31 -8.06
N ARG A 518 25.15 4.19 -7.62
CA ARG A 518 25.64 2.87 -7.99
C ARG A 518 25.23 2.56 -9.43
N ARG A 519 26.17 2.08 -10.25
CA ARG A 519 25.91 1.72 -11.66
C ARG A 519 24.98 0.52 -11.78
N GLN A 520 25.21 -0.49 -10.96
CA GLN A 520 24.41 -1.72 -10.93
C GLN A 520 23.71 -1.86 -9.58
N THR A 521 22.38 -1.78 -9.57
CA THR A 521 21.57 -1.83 -8.34
C THR A 521 20.99 -3.21 -8.02
N THR A 522 21.27 -4.21 -8.86
CA THR A 522 20.79 -5.59 -8.72
C THR A 522 21.84 -6.57 -9.28
N THR A 523 22.12 -7.62 -8.52
CA THR A 523 22.93 -8.78 -8.94
C THR A 523 22.18 -10.07 -8.61
N SER A 524 22.76 -11.23 -8.89
CA SER A 524 22.22 -12.50 -8.38
C SER A 524 22.18 -12.45 -6.84
N GLY A 525 20.99 -12.55 -6.26
CA GLY A 525 20.79 -12.58 -4.81
C GLY A 525 21.06 -11.27 -4.06
N GLN A 526 21.27 -10.13 -4.72
CA GLN A 526 21.45 -8.85 -4.02
C GLN A 526 20.75 -7.69 -4.72
N VAL A 527 20.28 -6.73 -3.91
CA VAL A 527 19.65 -5.50 -4.37
C VAL A 527 20.02 -4.33 -3.48
N TRP A 528 20.24 -3.17 -4.11
CA TRP A 528 20.47 -1.91 -3.42
C TRP A 528 19.25 -1.01 -3.62
N ILE A 529 18.71 -0.46 -2.53
CA ILE A 529 17.52 0.41 -2.54
C ILE A 529 17.74 1.67 -1.69
N GLY A 530 17.02 2.74 -2.02
CA GLY A 530 17.15 4.03 -1.33
C GLY A 530 18.58 4.59 -1.38
N ASN A 531 19.07 5.07 -0.23
CA ASN A 531 20.40 5.68 -0.16
C ASN A 531 21.55 4.71 -0.45
N ALA A 532 21.33 3.40 -0.37
CA ALA A 532 22.33 2.39 -0.76
C ALA A 532 22.43 2.21 -2.29
N ALA A 533 21.45 2.69 -3.05
CA ALA A 533 21.50 2.75 -4.51
C ALA A 533 21.95 4.12 -5.02
N GLN A 534 21.49 5.19 -4.37
CA GLN A 534 21.76 6.56 -4.83
C GLN A 534 21.58 7.61 -3.73
N MET A 535 22.47 8.59 -3.70
CA MET A 535 22.29 9.86 -3.00
C MET A 535 21.96 10.95 -4.02
N LEU A 536 20.73 11.45 -3.92
CA LEU A 536 20.25 12.59 -4.71
C LEU A 536 20.44 13.89 -3.95
N HIS A 537 20.37 15.01 -4.67
CA HIS A 537 20.30 16.32 -4.04
C HIS A 537 19.06 16.37 -3.12
N PRO A 538 19.13 16.97 -1.91
CA PRO A 538 18.05 16.96 -0.92
C PRO A 538 16.80 17.76 -1.30
N VAL A 539 16.58 18.06 -2.59
CA VAL A 539 15.36 18.73 -3.05
C VAL A 539 14.16 17.82 -2.75
N ALA A 540 13.16 18.35 -2.04
CA ALA A 540 11.85 17.73 -1.82
C ALA A 540 11.87 16.26 -1.33
N GLY A 541 12.88 15.83 -0.57
CA GLY A 541 12.92 14.48 0.02
C GLY A 541 12.98 13.32 -0.99
N GLN A 542 13.38 13.60 -2.25
CA GLN A 542 13.36 12.64 -3.38
C GLN A 542 13.95 11.25 -3.06
N GLY A 543 15.06 11.20 -2.32
CA GLY A 543 15.73 9.93 -2.00
C GLY A 543 14.89 8.98 -1.14
N LEU A 544 14.13 9.50 -0.18
CA LEU A 544 13.28 8.67 0.68
C LEU A 544 12.03 8.18 -0.07
N ASN A 545 11.36 9.07 -0.81
CA ASN A 545 10.15 8.73 -1.57
C ASN A 545 10.44 7.61 -2.58
N LEU A 546 11.55 7.72 -3.31
CA LEU A 546 11.99 6.67 -4.22
C LEU A 546 12.35 5.38 -3.48
N GLY A 547 13.10 5.45 -2.37
CA GLY A 547 13.46 4.28 -1.59
C GLY A 547 12.25 3.51 -1.04
N LEU A 548 11.21 4.23 -0.58
CA LEU A 548 9.97 3.61 -0.10
C LEU A 548 9.18 2.95 -1.23
N ARG A 549 9.19 3.53 -2.43
CA ARG A 549 8.61 2.93 -3.63
C ARG A 549 9.36 1.67 -4.03
N ASP A 550 10.69 1.73 -4.04
CA ASP A 550 11.54 0.58 -4.34
C ASP A 550 11.27 -0.57 -3.36
N ALA A 551 11.14 -0.26 -2.07
CA ALA A 551 10.80 -1.22 -1.03
C ALA A 551 9.45 -1.90 -1.28
N PHE A 552 8.41 -1.11 -1.59
CA PHE A 552 7.07 -1.63 -1.88
C PHE A 552 7.04 -2.53 -3.11
N VAL A 553 7.65 -2.09 -4.22
CA VAL A 553 7.69 -2.86 -5.47
C VAL A 553 8.50 -4.14 -5.28
N LEU A 554 9.69 -4.05 -4.68
CA LEU A 554 10.52 -5.23 -4.40
C LEU A 554 9.75 -6.26 -3.57
N ALA A 555 9.03 -5.82 -2.54
CA ALA A 555 8.27 -6.72 -1.70
C ALA A 555 7.12 -7.41 -2.43
N ARG A 556 6.40 -6.68 -3.29
CA ARG A 556 5.36 -7.27 -4.14
C ARG A 556 5.94 -8.34 -5.08
N GLU A 557 6.99 -7.98 -5.83
CA GLU A 557 7.59 -8.91 -6.80
C GLU A 557 8.19 -10.14 -6.12
N LEU A 558 8.78 -9.98 -4.92
CA LEU A 558 9.30 -11.10 -4.16
C LEU A 558 8.17 -11.96 -3.57
N GLY A 559 7.11 -11.34 -3.05
CA GLY A 559 5.91 -12.06 -2.61
C GLY A 559 5.35 -12.94 -3.73
N ASP A 560 5.14 -12.38 -4.92
CA ASP A 560 4.61 -13.10 -6.07
C ASP A 560 5.55 -14.24 -6.51
N ALA A 561 6.86 -14.00 -6.57
CA ALA A 561 7.84 -14.99 -7.00
C ALA A 561 8.04 -16.13 -6.00
N VAL A 562 7.94 -15.88 -4.69
CA VAL A 562 8.09 -16.92 -3.65
C VAL A 562 7.02 -18.01 -3.80
N PHE A 563 5.84 -17.64 -4.30
CA PHE A 563 4.75 -18.59 -4.58
C PHE A 563 4.75 -19.13 -6.03
N ASP A 564 5.66 -18.68 -6.89
CA ASP A 564 5.84 -19.24 -8.24
C ASP A 564 6.59 -20.57 -8.16
N THR A 565 5.85 -21.67 -8.31
CA THR A 565 6.40 -23.03 -8.21
C THR A 565 6.87 -23.59 -9.55
N GLY A 566 6.87 -22.79 -10.61
CA GLY A 566 7.60 -23.11 -11.84
C GLY A 566 9.11 -22.92 -11.69
N LEU A 567 9.55 -22.25 -10.62
CA LEU A 567 10.95 -21.90 -10.37
C LEU A 567 11.61 -22.82 -9.33
N PRO A 568 12.81 -23.34 -9.59
CA PRO A 568 13.50 -24.25 -8.68
C PRO A 568 14.16 -23.51 -7.51
N GLY A 569 13.63 -23.72 -6.30
CA GLY A 569 14.25 -23.26 -5.05
C GLY A 569 14.23 -21.73 -4.84
N PRO A 570 14.71 -21.25 -3.68
CA PRO A 570 14.59 -19.84 -3.29
C PRO A 570 15.42 -18.90 -4.17
N HIS A 571 16.60 -19.32 -4.63
CA HIS A 571 17.46 -18.46 -5.47
C HIS A 571 16.86 -18.15 -6.84
N ALA A 572 16.17 -19.11 -7.49
CA ALA A 572 15.53 -18.86 -8.78
C ALA A 572 14.34 -17.90 -8.64
N ARG A 573 13.58 -18.02 -7.54
CA ARG A 573 12.49 -17.10 -7.21
C ARG A 573 12.99 -15.70 -6.93
N VAL A 574 14.07 -15.57 -6.15
CA VAL A 574 14.74 -14.28 -5.91
C VAL A 574 15.23 -13.68 -7.22
N ALA A 575 15.89 -14.46 -8.09
CA ALA A 575 16.34 -13.97 -9.39
C ALA A 575 15.18 -13.42 -10.24
N ARG A 576 14.06 -14.16 -10.31
CA ARG A 576 12.85 -13.72 -11.03
C ARG A 576 12.27 -12.43 -10.46
N ALA A 577 12.22 -12.31 -9.13
CA ALA A 577 11.73 -11.12 -8.43
C ALA A 577 12.63 -9.91 -8.70
N LEU A 578 13.96 -10.09 -8.64
CA LEU A 578 14.92 -9.02 -8.90
C LEU A 578 14.87 -8.54 -10.35
N GLU A 579 14.70 -9.45 -11.31
CA GLU A 579 14.50 -9.09 -12.72
C GLU A 579 13.17 -8.34 -12.94
N ALA A 580 12.11 -8.73 -12.24
CA ALA A 580 10.83 -8.05 -12.30
C ALA A 580 10.94 -6.65 -11.68
N HIS A 581 11.60 -6.52 -10.52
CA HIS A 581 11.88 -5.25 -9.85
C HIS A 581 12.74 -4.32 -10.71
N ALA A 582 13.80 -4.84 -11.33
CA ALA A 582 14.66 -4.07 -12.22
C ALA A 582 13.87 -3.55 -13.44
N ARG A 583 13.02 -4.37 -14.05
CA ARG A 583 12.11 -3.95 -15.13
C ARG A 583 11.09 -2.93 -14.63
N ALA A 584 10.51 -3.16 -13.46
CA ALA A 584 9.57 -2.25 -12.85
C ALA A 584 10.22 -0.88 -12.68
N ARG A 585 11.42 -0.77 -12.10
CA ARG A 585 12.15 0.51 -11.99
C ARG A 585 12.41 1.23 -13.32
N LEU A 586 12.64 0.47 -14.41
CA LEU A 586 12.82 1.05 -15.74
C LEU A 586 11.50 1.59 -16.31
N THR A 587 10.38 0.90 -16.03
CA THR A 587 9.03 1.25 -16.51
C THR A 587 8.34 2.29 -15.59
N ASP A 588 8.68 2.32 -14.30
CA ASP A 588 8.16 3.23 -13.27
C ASP A 588 8.73 4.64 -13.39
N ARG A 589 9.79 4.81 -14.17
CA ARG A 589 10.18 6.13 -14.68
C ARG A 589 9.12 6.74 -15.59
N TRP A 590 8.10 5.98 -16.02
CA TRP A 590 7.33 6.35 -17.20
C TRP A 590 5.80 6.19 -17.19
N LEU A 591 5.12 5.43 -16.32
CA LEU A 591 3.66 5.28 -16.54
C LEU A 591 2.70 5.24 -15.35
N THR A 592 3.01 4.66 -14.18
CA THR A 592 1.90 4.19 -13.31
C THR A 592 1.60 5.02 -12.06
N ILE A 593 2.42 6.02 -11.70
CA ILE A 593 2.19 6.85 -10.50
C ILE A 593 2.50 8.32 -10.81
N HIS A 594 1.71 8.95 -11.68
CA HIS A 594 1.91 10.34 -12.09
C HIS A 594 0.89 11.32 -11.51
N GLY A 595 -0.05 10.84 -10.68
CA GLY A 595 -1.03 11.71 -10.01
C GLY A 595 -0.55 12.31 -8.69
N THR A 596 0.38 11.67 -7.97
CA THR A 596 0.63 11.93 -6.54
C THR A 596 2.05 12.37 -6.19
N ASP A 597 2.97 12.43 -7.16
CA ASP A 597 4.43 12.58 -6.92
C ASP A 597 5.01 13.88 -7.50
N LEU A 598 4.21 14.95 -7.51
CA LEU A 598 4.56 16.27 -8.05
C LEU A 598 5.81 16.87 -7.39
N LEU A 599 5.99 16.68 -6.08
CA LEU A 599 7.13 17.22 -5.35
C LEU A 599 8.48 16.63 -5.80
N SER A 600 8.52 15.35 -6.17
CA SER A 600 9.77 14.68 -6.57
C SER A 600 10.15 15.00 -8.01
N THR A 601 9.16 15.20 -8.89
CA THR A 601 9.35 15.31 -10.34
C THR A 601 9.36 16.73 -10.87
N ALA A 602 8.70 17.68 -10.20
CA ALA A 602 8.46 18.99 -10.80
C ALA A 602 9.77 19.70 -11.17
N PHE A 603 10.83 19.68 -10.35
CA PHE A 603 12.02 20.47 -10.65
C PHE A 603 13.31 19.93 -9.99
N SER A 604 13.98 18.99 -10.66
CA SER A 604 15.32 18.54 -10.25
C SER A 604 16.41 19.52 -10.71
N TRP A 605 17.42 19.74 -9.86
CA TRP A 605 18.61 20.51 -10.23
C TRP A 605 19.58 19.65 -11.08
N PRO A 606 20.15 20.17 -12.19
CA PRO A 606 20.10 21.54 -12.71
C PRO A 606 19.00 21.80 -13.76
N ALA A 607 18.19 20.81 -14.12
CA ALA A 607 17.24 20.87 -15.24
C ALA A 607 16.25 22.04 -15.13
N ALA A 608 15.81 22.37 -13.91
CA ALA A 608 14.90 23.47 -13.65
C ALA A 608 15.47 24.86 -13.94
N ARG A 609 16.81 25.05 -13.86
CA ARG A 609 17.47 26.32 -14.16
C ARG A 609 17.62 26.56 -15.67
N THR A 610 17.68 25.48 -16.45
CA THR A 610 17.82 25.55 -17.91
C THR A 610 16.48 25.74 -18.63
N LEU A 611 15.34 25.64 -17.93
CA LEU A 611 14.04 25.88 -18.53
C LEU A 611 13.88 27.36 -18.89
N PRO A 612 13.37 27.70 -20.09
CA PRO A 612 13.08 29.08 -20.47
C PRO A 612 12.13 29.74 -19.44
N PRO A 613 12.42 30.94 -18.93
CA PRO A 613 11.56 31.63 -17.96
C PRO A 613 10.11 31.80 -18.43
N MET A 614 9.91 31.95 -19.75
CA MET A 614 8.60 32.05 -20.38
C MET A 614 7.76 30.76 -20.20
N LEU A 615 8.40 29.59 -20.09
CA LEU A 615 7.73 28.31 -19.87
C LEU A 615 7.22 28.17 -18.43
N LEU A 616 8.02 28.62 -17.46
CA LEU A 616 7.58 28.72 -16.06
C LEU A 616 6.40 29.69 -15.92
N ASN A 617 6.49 30.84 -16.59
CA ASN A 617 5.43 31.84 -16.55
C ASN A 617 4.15 31.38 -17.29
N ALA A 618 4.29 30.65 -18.39
CA ALA A 618 3.16 30.03 -19.08
C ALA A 618 2.43 29.02 -18.17
N MET A 619 3.16 28.23 -17.36
CA MET A 619 2.56 27.37 -16.35
C MET A 619 1.83 28.16 -15.27
N HIS A 620 2.34 29.33 -14.86
CA HIS A 620 1.64 30.18 -13.90
C HIS A 620 0.28 30.67 -14.44
N VAL A 621 0.19 31.02 -15.72
CA VAL A 621 -1.00 31.64 -16.32
C VAL A 621 -2.03 30.61 -16.82
N ALA A 622 -1.60 29.46 -17.33
CA ALA A 622 -2.51 28.47 -17.94
C ALA A 622 -2.63 27.19 -17.11
N ARG A 623 -3.66 27.12 -16.25
CA ARG A 623 -4.06 25.89 -15.53
C ARG A 623 -4.08 24.62 -16.41
N PRO A 624 -4.64 24.62 -17.63
CA PRO A 624 -4.63 23.42 -18.48
C PRO A 624 -3.26 23.08 -19.07
N LEU A 625 -2.25 23.96 -19.02
CA LEU A 625 -0.87 23.64 -19.41
C LEU A 625 -0.05 23.04 -18.25
N ARG A 626 -0.49 23.22 -16.98
CA ARG A 626 0.19 22.63 -15.82
C ARG A 626 0.13 21.10 -15.85
N LEU A 627 -1.01 20.51 -16.20
CA LEU A 627 -1.17 19.05 -16.28
C LEU A 627 -0.31 18.41 -17.39
N PRO A 628 -0.38 18.86 -18.66
CA PRO A 628 0.42 18.32 -19.76
C PRO A 628 1.90 18.64 -19.66
N LEU A 629 2.31 19.74 -19.02
CA LEU A 629 3.73 20.10 -18.87
C LEU A 629 4.36 19.52 -17.61
N ALA A 630 3.64 19.38 -16.49
CA ALA A 630 4.04 18.50 -15.40
C ALA A 630 4.19 17.08 -15.94
N ARG A 631 3.23 16.62 -16.76
CA ARG A 631 3.36 15.40 -17.55
C ARG A 631 4.57 15.43 -18.48
N ALA A 632 4.80 16.44 -19.33
CA ALA A 632 5.92 16.45 -20.29
C ALA A 632 7.32 16.62 -19.65
N LEU A 633 7.41 17.25 -18.47
CA LEU A 633 8.64 17.31 -17.66
C LEU A 633 8.87 16.00 -16.89
N VAL A 634 7.80 15.25 -16.58
CA VAL A 634 7.81 13.87 -16.05
C VAL A 634 8.14 12.84 -17.14
N PHE A 635 7.67 13.05 -18.36
CA PHE A 635 7.78 12.11 -19.48
C PHE A 635 8.99 12.38 -20.37
N GLY A 636 9.42 13.63 -20.56
CA GLY A 636 10.31 13.96 -21.67
C GLY A 636 9.63 13.70 -23.04
N HIS A 637 10.14 14.32 -24.10
CA HIS A 637 9.62 14.07 -25.44
C HIS A 637 10.09 12.70 -25.95
N ARG A 638 9.39 11.60 -25.62
CA ARG A 638 9.41 10.35 -26.40
C ARG A 638 8.08 9.61 -26.37
#